data_AF-A0A8H8A553-F1
#
_entry.id   AF-A0A8H8A553-F1
#
_cell.length_a   1.000
_cell.length_b   1.000
_cell.length_c   1.000
_cell.angle_alpha   90.00
_cell.angle_beta   90.00
_cell.angle_gamma   90.00
#
_symmetry.space_group_name_H-M   'P 1'
#
loop_
_entity.id
_entity.type
_entity.pdbx_description
1 polymer ?
#
loop_
_entity_poly.entity_id
_entity_poly.type
_entity_poly.pdbx_seq_one_letter_code
_entity_poly.pdbx_strand_id
1 'polypeptide(L)'
;MRSTFLAKNGKKTYLIDELKARGLIEIISSESKFKEKIHTDNLSIYMGIDPTASSLHIGNLVTILSLFHFYLRGHNCYSIVGGGTSRIGDPSGKTKQRKVLKWDFISKNALEIKDQLNSFFKNGLIYALKRGYNVSDAGKYYIMNNLEWYDGFSLFDFLKVVGPNIKVREMLSRDSVKSRLDSDQGISYGEFTYQLLQAYDFYYLNQNYNVSVQIGGNDQWGNIVAGIELINKINNLKDCRKNPISIMQPCGITVPLLLKKNGEKFSKSIGDTVWLNSDMTSPYQLYQFFVQSSDEIVEKYLKIFTLLPLDTISEIMEHHFNAPDKRYAQHKLAEEVVMLIHGQEEMKKSKMAAQLLFSDKGKNKLKVSHIFEIFTNKQDIITLNKEKVIGRTVPQVIKESGVLTQINKLFRSGGIYTIKEKITSSFIQITKDWLIEEKILILKLGKKRHIIINMLEDVNKNEEKKIFITSTELSTSFFISFLSGGIAGIVSRTVVSPLERVKIIFQIQDKNKHYQGIMSALSKIWKEEGFKGYMRGNGVNCLRIFPYSSTQFASYTVYKENYKLTVFKLLMPFGKTELDTPQRLTAGALAGITSVEVVTYPLDITRTRLSIQSASLPLKLINRNQELPGIWKTMKNIYIIEGGLKALYKGIWPTILGIAPYVGLNFAIYESMKKLISQEDGQPTVFGKFFSGAISGAIAQTITYPADVLRRRFQVAYMPGINYRYVSIYDALKQILAQQGWKGFYQGLLPNLLKVIPSMGTSWLSYEISKDFFSEVIKY
;
A
#
# COMPACT_ATOMS: atom_id res chain seq x y z
N MET A 1 22.49 27.99 -21.93
CA MET A 1 22.87 28.48 -20.59
C MET A 1 21.86 27.99 -19.55
N ARG A 2 21.96 26.75 -19.05
CA ARG A 2 21.05 26.21 -18.01
C ARG A 2 21.73 25.89 -16.67
N SER A 3 23.06 25.79 -16.66
CA SER A 3 23.89 25.49 -15.47
C SER A 3 24.23 26.71 -14.59
N THR A 4 23.56 27.85 -14.82
CA THR A 4 23.78 29.11 -14.10
C THR A 4 22.50 29.63 -13.47
N PHE A 5 22.47 29.76 -12.14
CA PHE A 5 21.43 30.52 -11.44
C PHE A 5 21.80 32.01 -11.43
N LEU A 6 20.83 32.89 -11.64
CA LEU A 6 20.98 34.32 -11.34
C LEU A 6 20.79 34.49 -9.84
N ALA A 7 21.88 34.71 -9.10
CA ALA A 7 21.79 35.18 -7.72
C ALA A 7 21.04 36.53 -7.67
N LYS A 8 20.45 36.88 -6.52
CA LYS A 8 19.80 38.20 -6.32
C LYS A 8 20.70 39.38 -6.75
N ASN A 9 22.01 39.21 -6.63
CA ASN A 9 23.05 40.17 -6.99
C ASN A 9 23.50 40.11 -8.47
N GLY A 10 22.73 39.50 -9.37
CA GLY A 10 23.01 39.42 -10.82
C GLY A 10 24.18 38.51 -11.24
N LYS A 11 24.96 37.99 -10.29
CA LYS A 11 26.05 37.05 -10.57
C LYS A 11 25.50 35.68 -10.97
N LYS A 12 26.06 35.13 -12.06
CA LYS A 12 25.82 33.74 -12.50
C LYS A 12 26.61 32.79 -11.60
N THR A 13 25.93 32.00 -10.79
CA THR A 13 26.58 30.94 -9.98
C THR A 13 26.51 29.61 -10.72
N TYR A 14 27.67 28.98 -10.96
CA TYR A 14 27.76 27.67 -11.58
C TYR A 14 27.41 26.56 -10.58
N LEU A 15 26.69 25.53 -11.03
CA LEU A 15 26.17 24.44 -10.18
C LEU A 15 27.24 23.78 -9.29
N ILE A 16 28.45 23.52 -9.80
CA ILE A 16 29.50 22.84 -9.03
C ILE A 16 30.13 23.76 -7.98
N ASP A 17 30.26 25.05 -8.28
CA ASP A 17 30.75 26.01 -7.29
C ASP A 17 29.67 26.29 -6.22
N GLU A 18 28.37 26.26 -6.58
CA GLU A 18 27.27 26.27 -5.60
C GLU A 18 27.30 25.03 -4.70
N LEU A 19 27.41 23.82 -5.26
CA LEU A 19 27.45 22.58 -4.49
C LEU A 19 28.70 22.49 -3.60
N LYS A 20 29.86 22.99 -4.05
CA LYS A 20 31.06 23.13 -3.21
C LYS A 20 30.88 24.16 -2.10
N ALA A 21 30.35 25.34 -2.39
CA ALA A 21 30.09 26.38 -1.38
C ALA A 21 29.04 25.92 -0.33
N ARG A 22 28.13 25.02 -0.71
CA ARG A 22 27.19 24.35 0.20
C ARG A 22 27.80 23.23 1.04
N GLY A 23 28.99 22.73 0.68
CA GLY A 23 29.57 21.53 1.28
C GLY A 23 28.78 20.26 0.95
N LEU A 24 28.30 20.14 -0.29
CA LEU A 24 27.60 18.96 -0.82
C LEU A 24 28.49 18.06 -1.70
N ILE A 25 29.72 18.49 -2.00
CA ILE A 25 30.72 17.71 -2.75
C ILE A 25 31.97 17.56 -1.90
N GLU A 26 32.46 16.32 -1.78
CA GLU A 26 33.73 15.96 -1.15
C GLU A 26 34.80 15.66 -2.21
N ILE A 27 34.53 14.72 -3.13
CA ILE A 27 35.46 14.30 -4.19
C ILE A 27 34.75 14.29 -5.56
N ILE A 28 35.47 14.70 -6.61
CA ILE A 28 35.07 14.53 -8.03
C ILE A 28 36.20 13.82 -8.78
N SER A 29 35.91 12.75 -9.53
CA SER A 29 36.90 12.14 -10.42
C SER A 29 37.13 13.01 -11.67
N SER A 30 38.24 13.74 -11.74
CA SER A 30 38.58 14.66 -12.85
C SER A 30 37.72 15.94 -12.94
N GLU A 31 37.76 16.78 -11.90
CA GLU A 31 36.98 18.03 -11.81
C GLU A 31 37.08 18.96 -13.04
N SER A 32 38.25 19.14 -13.64
CA SER A 32 38.44 20.07 -14.78
C SER A 32 37.58 19.68 -15.99
N LYS A 33 37.67 18.42 -16.42
CA LYS A 33 36.85 17.85 -17.50
C LYS A 33 35.36 17.84 -17.16
N PHE A 34 35.04 17.69 -15.88
CA PHE A 34 33.65 17.67 -15.41
C PHE A 34 33.01 19.07 -15.44
N LYS A 35 33.76 20.11 -15.03
CA LYS A 35 33.34 21.51 -15.09
C LYS A 35 33.10 21.97 -16.53
N GLU A 36 33.94 21.58 -17.48
CA GLU A 36 33.72 21.92 -18.89
C GLU A 36 32.38 21.36 -19.42
N LYS A 37 32.14 20.06 -19.22
CA LYS A 37 30.96 19.36 -19.75
C LYS A 37 29.64 19.74 -19.09
N ILE A 38 29.62 20.05 -17.79
CA ILE A 38 28.37 20.44 -17.12
C ILE A 38 27.83 21.81 -17.60
N HIS A 39 28.65 22.58 -18.34
CA HIS A 39 28.21 23.83 -18.97
C HIS A 39 27.64 23.64 -20.38
N THR A 40 28.06 22.59 -21.09
CA THR A 40 27.63 22.31 -22.47
C THR A 40 26.50 21.28 -22.56
N ASP A 41 26.55 20.22 -21.74
CA ASP A 41 25.78 18.99 -21.99
C ASP A 41 24.68 18.74 -20.95
N ASN A 42 23.56 18.17 -21.40
CA ASN A 42 22.52 17.63 -20.52
C ASN A 42 22.99 16.28 -19.94
N LEU A 43 23.85 16.33 -18.91
CA LEU A 43 24.34 15.14 -18.23
C LEU A 43 23.19 14.29 -17.66
N SER A 44 23.38 12.96 -17.68
CA SER A 44 22.58 11.99 -16.93
C SER A 44 23.37 11.50 -15.71
N ILE A 45 22.81 11.66 -14.52
CA ILE A 45 23.39 11.34 -13.20
C ILE A 45 22.55 10.26 -12.52
N TYR A 46 23.19 9.30 -11.83
CA TYR A 46 22.48 8.33 -11.00
C TYR A 46 22.99 8.22 -9.57
N MET A 47 22.09 7.78 -8.69
CA MET A 47 22.34 7.45 -7.29
C MET A 47 21.80 6.06 -6.99
N GLY A 48 22.60 5.21 -6.34
CA GLY A 48 22.17 3.89 -5.85
C GLY A 48 21.66 3.94 -4.42
N ILE A 49 20.58 3.22 -4.12
CA ILE A 49 20.00 3.07 -2.79
C ILE A 49 19.64 1.60 -2.56
N ASP A 50 20.30 0.94 -1.61
CA ASP A 50 19.95 -0.42 -1.17
C ASP A 50 18.75 -0.40 -0.19
N PRO A 51 17.62 -1.09 -0.46
CA PRO A 51 16.46 -1.21 0.44
C PRO A 51 16.67 -2.03 1.74
N THR A 52 17.62 -1.59 2.58
CA THR A 52 17.96 -2.23 3.87
C THR A 52 16.91 -2.06 4.97
N ALA A 53 16.02 -1.07 4.82
CA ALA A 53 14.95 -0.72 5.75
C ALA A 53 13.73 -0.21 4.97
N SER A 54 12.57 -0.15 5.63
CA SER A 54 11.29 0.33 5.08
C SER A 54 11.23 1.83 4.77
N SER A 55 12.31 2.58 5.06
CA SER A 55 12.35 4.03 4.93
C SER A 55 13.79 4.51 4.80
N LEU A 56 13.99 5.64 4.15
CA LEU A 56 15.22 6.42 4.14
C LEU A 56 15.34 7.23 5.44
N HIS A 57 16.58 7.61 5.78
CA HIS A 57 16.88 8.45 6.94
C HIS A 57 17.64 9.72 6.50
N ILE A 58 17.81 10.70 7.40
CA ILE A 58 18.54 11.97 7.12
C ILE A 58 19.92 11.74 6.48
N GLY A 59 20.61 10.62 6.78
CA GLY A 59 21.86 10.25 6.10
C GLY A 59 21.77 10.09 4.57
N ASN A 60 20.64 9.66 4.02
CA ASN A 60 20.43 9.56 2.57
C ASN A 60 20.06 10.92 1.96
N LEU A 61 19.46 11.81 2.76
CA LEU A 61 18.91 13.09 2.31
C LEU A 61 19.98 13.99 1.67
N VAL A 62 21.24 13.91 2.12
CA VAL A 62 22.37 14.67 1.53
C VAL A 62 22.61 14.28 0.08
N THR A 63 22.66 12.98 -0.22
CA THR A 63 22.85 12.46 -1.58
C THR A 63 21.63 12.75 -2.45
N ILE A 64 20.43 12.58 -1.90
CA ILE A 64 19.16 12.87 -2.58
C ILE A 64 19.06 14.36 -2.94
N LEU A 65 19.41 15.27 -2.02
CA LEU A 65 19.42 16.71 -2.27
C LEU A 65 20.48 17.11 -3.29
N SER A 66 21.65 16.48 -3.25
CA SER A 66 22.69 16.72 -4.25
C SER A 66 22.18 16.32 -5.65
N LEU A 67 21.53 15.15 -5.79
CA LEU A 67 20.84 14.75 -7.03
C LEU A 67 19.69 15.70 -7.41
N PHE A 68 18.97 16.25 -6.43
CA PHE A 68 17.90 17.22 -6.64
C PHE A 68 18.43 18.58 -7.17
N HIS A 69 19.61 19.02 -6.73
CA HIS A 69 20.28 20.19 -7.29
C HIS A 69 20.64 20.00 -8.78
N PHE A 70 21.12 18.83 -9.19
CA PHE A 70 21.32 18.53 -10.63
C PHE A 70 19.99 18.55 -11.40
N TYR A 71 18.96 17.91 -10.84
CA TYR A 71 17.62 17.85 -11.44
C TYR A 71 17.02 19.25 -11.69
N LEU A 72 17.14 20.16 -10.73
CA LEU A 72 16.69 21.56 -10.82
C LEU A 72 17.50 22.43 -11.80
N ARG A 73 18.57 21.91 -12.42
CA ARG A 73 19.36 22.60 -13.47
C ARG A 73 19.21 21.94 -14.86
N GLY A 74 18.23 21.05 -15.03
CA GLY A 74 17.91 20.43 -16.32
C GLY A 74 18.61 19.11 -16.61
N HIS A 75 19.42 18.59 -15.67
CA HIS A 75 20.08 17.30 -15.83
C HIS A 75 19.12 16.13 -15.56
N ASN A 76 19.32 15.01 -16.27
CA ASN A 76 18.50 13.82 -16.05
C ASN A 76 19.00 13.06 -14.83
N CYS A 77 18.11 12.69 -13.92
CA CYS A 77 18.45 12.08 -12.64
C CYS A 77 17.79 10.70 -12.51
N TYR A 78 18.58 9.70 -12.10
CA TYR A 78 18.17 8.30 -11.98
C TYR A 78 18.41 7.81 -10.55
N SER A 79 17.34 7.45 -9.83
CA SER A 79 17.44 6.76 -8.54
C SER A 79 17.29 5.26 -8.75
N ILE A 80 18.32 4.50 -8.42
CA ILE A 80 18.35 3.05 -8.59
C ILE A 80 18.09 2.39 -7.25
N VAL A 81 16.96 1.72 -7.13
CA VAL A 81 16.61 0.91 -5.95
C VAL A 81 17.26 -0.46 -6.11
N GLY A 82 18.17 -0.78 -5.19
CA GLY A 82 19.06 -1.94 -5.25
C GLY A 82 18.42 -3.26 -4.86
N GLY A 83 17.31 -3.65 -5.51
CA GLY A 83 16.59 -4.88 -5.18
C GLY A 83 17.42 -6.16 -5.38
N GLY A 84 18.34 -6.18 -6.33
CA GLY A 84 19.29 -7.26 -6.58
C GLY A 84 20.49 -7.19 -5.64
N THR A 85 21.16 -6.04 -5.59
CA THR A 85 22.35 -5.78 -4.75
C THR A 85 22.07 -5.99 -3.26
N SER A 86 20.89 -5.64 -2.76
CA SER A 86 20.49 -5.83 -1.35
C SER A 86 20.30 -7.28 -0.93
N ARG A 87 20.24 -8.24 -1.87
CA ARG A 87 20.24 -9.68 -1.55
C ARG A 87 21.61 -10.15 -1.02
N ILE A 88 22.66 -9.40 -1.33
CA ILE A 88 24.05 -9.64 -0.90
C ILE A 88 24.43 -8.61 0.18
N GLY A 89 24.26 -7.33 -0.14
CA GLY A 89 24.47 -6.19 0.76
C GLY A 89 25.90 -5.63 0.78
N ASP A 90 25.99 -4.30 0.82
CA ASP A 90 27.26 -3.55 0.76
C ASP A 90 28.12 -3.65 2.04
N PRO A 91 29.39 -4.07 1.97
CA PRO A 91 30.33 -4.05 3.09
C PRO A 91 30.84 -2.64 3.46
N SER A 92 30.70 -1.63 2.60
CA SER A 92 31.41 -0.35 2.71
C SER A 92 31.08 0.43 3.98
N GLY A 93 32.12 0.83 4.72
CA GLY A 93 32.01 1.59 5.97
C GLY A 93 31.33 0.85 7.15
N LYS A 94 31.22 -0.48 7.07
CA LYS A 94 30.72 -1.39 8.12
C LYS A 94 31.87 -2.21 8.70
N THR A 95 31.72 -2.69 9.93
CA THR A 95 32.72 -3.49 10.65
C THR A 95 32.29 -4.94 10.90
N LYS A 96 31.01 -5.27 10.68
CA LYS A 96 30.42 -6.60 10.86
C LYS A 96 29.65 -7.01 9.61
N GLN A 97 29.60 -8.31 9.34
CA GLN A 97 28.85 -8.88 8.21
C GLN A 97 27.36 -8.57 8.31
N ARG A 98 26.70 -8.35 7.17
CA ARG A 98 25.24 -8.14 7.13
C ARG A 98 24.47 -9.46 7.35
N LYS A 99 23.32 -9.36 8.02
CA LYS A 99 22.31 -10.43 8.01
C LYS A 99 21.62 -10.45 6.65
N VAL A 100 21.51 -11.63 6.03
CA VAL A 100 20.76 -11.82 4.79
C VAL A 100 19.28 -11.52 5.04
N LEU A 101 18.70 -10.64 4.22
CA LEU A 101 17.29 -10.26 4.31
C LEU A 101 16.41 -11.17 3.45
N LYS A 102 15.18 -11.45 3.91
CA LYS A 102 14.20 -12.22 3.12
C LYS A 102 13.70 -11.41 1.93
N TRP A 103 13.37 -12.10 0.84
CA TRP A 103 12.84 -11.51 -0.39
C TRP A 103 11.65 -10.58 -0.15
N ASP A 104 10.64 -11.04 0.60
CA ASP A 104 9.41 -10.28 0.88
C ASP A 104 9.68 -8.97 1.63
N PHE A 105 10.77 -8.91 2.40
CA PHE A 105 11.21 -7.71 3.10
C PHE A 105 11.94 -6.75 2.15
N ILE A 106 12.84 -7.26 1.30
CA ILE A 106 13.54 -6.46 0.28
C ILE A 106 12.54 -5.86 -0.72
N SER A 107 11.58 -6.65 -1.22
CA SER A 107 10.59 -6.19 -2.20
C SER A 107 9.63 -5.16 -1.63
N LYS A 108 9.15 -5.36 -0.38
CA LYS A 108 8.35 -4.36 0.34
C LYS A 108 9.12 -3.05 0.55
N ASN A 109 10.32 -3.12 1.11
CA ASN A 109 11.16 -1.93 1.34
C ASN A 109 11.47 -1.17 0.04
N ALA A 110 11.70 -1.89 -1.07
CA ALA A 110 11.96 -1.29 -2.38
C ALA A 110 10.76 -0.47 -2.89
N LEU A 111 9.53 -0.93 -2.66
CA LEU A 111 8.30 -0.19 -2.98
C LEU A 111 8.14 1.04 -2.09
N GLU A 112 8.30 0.88 -0.77
CA GLU A 112 8.17 1.99 0.20
C GLU A 112 9.20 3.10 -0.06
N ILE A 113 10.44 2.75 -0.39
CA ILE A 113 11.49 3.71 -0.78
C ILE A 113 11.16 4.40 -2.12
N LYS A 114 10.62 3.66 -3.11
CA LYS A 114 10.20 4.24 -4.39
C LYS A 114 9.10 5.30 -4.20
N ASP A 115 8.11 5.01 -3.37
CA ASP A 115 7.02 5.95 -3.07
C ASP A 115 7.51 7.16 -2.26
N GLN A 116 8.45 6.96 -1.33
CA GLN A 116 9.10 8.04 -0.59
C GLN A 116 9.93 8.96 -1.50
N LEU A 117 10.68 8.41 -2.45
CA LEU A 117 11.44 9.17 -3.45
C LEU A 117 10.52 9.97 -4.39
N ASN A 118 9.41 9.36 -4.86
CA ASN A 118 8.39 10.05 -5.66
C ASN A 118 7.80 11.24 -4.88
N SER A 119 7.47 11.02 -3.61
CA SER A 119 6.90 12.03 -2.72
C SER A 119 7.90 13.17 -2.46
N PHE A 120 9.17 12.84 -2.24
CA PHE A 120 10.25 13.80 -2.07
C PHE A 120 10.43 14.71 -3.30
N PHE A 121 10.57 14.15 -4.51
CA PHE A 121 10.77 14.98 -5.71
C PHE A 121 9.54 15.86 -6.01
N LYS A 122 8.32 15.35 -5.77
CA LYS A 122 7.08 16.13 -5.90
C LYS A 122 7.01 17.30 -4.92
N ASN A 123 7.29 17.06 -3.64
CA ASN A 123 7.29 18.09 -2.60
C ASN A 123 8.44 19.09 -2.82
N GLY A 124 9.61 18.59 -3.22
CA GLY A 124 10.80 19.36 -3.58
C GLY A 124 10.57 20.35 -4.72
N LEU A 125 9.82 19.97 -5.76
CA LEU A 125 9.46 20.88 -6.85
C LEU A 125 8.58 22.04 -6.36
N ILE A 126 7.57 21.75 -5.54
CA ILE A 126 6.68 22.77 -4.93
C ILE A 126 7.49 23.70 -4.00
N TYR A 127 8.43 23.13 -3.25
CA TYR A 127 9.35 23.86 -2.38
C TYR A 127 10.31 24.76 -3.17
N ALA A 128 10.92 24.25 -4.24
CA ALA A 128 11.84 24.99 -5.10
C ALA A 128 11.15 26.16 -5.82
N LEU A 129 9.93 25.95 -6.34
CA LEU A 129 9.09 27.02 -6.91
C LEU A 129 8.90 28.18 -5.92
N LYS A 130 8.58 27.88 -4.65
CA LYS A 130 8.45 28.86 -3.56
C LYS A 130 9.77 29.54 -3.14
N ARG A 131 10.90 29.16 -3.74
CA ARG A 131 12.22 29.79 -3.55
C ARG A 131 12.75 30.44 -4.83
N GLY A 132 11.90 30.60 -5.85
CA GLY A 132 12.24 31.30 -7.10
C GLY A 132 13.00 30.46 -8.12
N TYR A 133 13.02 29.14 -7.98
CA TYR A 133 13.63 28.25 -8.97
C TYR A 133 12.68 28.06 -10.16
N ASN A 134 13.19 28.19 -11.39
CA ASN A 134 12.41 27.85 -12.59
C ASN A 134 12.28 26.32 -12.72
N VAL A 135 11.18 25.77 -12.23
CA VAL A 135 10.89 24.33 -12.31
C VAL A 135 10.54 23.84 -13.72
N SER A 136 10.26 24.74 -14.68
CA SER A 136 9.95 24.35 -16.07
C SER A 136 11.19 23.87 -16.85
N ASP A 137 12.39 24.30 -16.43
CA ASP A 137 13.68 23.84 -16.95
C ASP A 137 14.23 22.61 -16.19
N ALA A 138 13.47 22.03 -15.25
CA ALA A 138 13.91 20.83 -14.53
C ALA A 138 14.08 19.64 -15.49
N GLY A 139 15.04 18.76 -15.19
CA GLY A 139 15.35 17.60 -16.02
C GLY A 139 14.29 16.50 -15.94
N LYS A 140 14.62 15.31 -16.46
CA LYS A 140 13.78 14.12 -16.26
C LYS A 140 14.25 13.33 -15.05
N TYR A 141 13.31 12.87 -14.22
CA TYR A 141 13.60 12.03 -13.07
C TYR A 141 13.03 10.63 -13.27
N TYR A 142 13.85 9.61 -13.01
CA TYR A 142 13.51 8.20 -13.17
C TYR A 142 13.84 7.44 -11.89
N ILE A 143 12.96 6.50 -11.50
CA ILE A 143 13.24 5.51 -10.47
C ILE A 143 13.22 4.12 -11.12
N MET A 144 14.33 3.40 -11.04
CA MET A 144 14.51 2.07 -11.62
C MET A 144 14.90 1.06 -10.55
N ASN A 145 14.78 -0.23 -10.84
CA ASN A 145 15.25 -1.30 -9.96
C ASN A 145 16.31 -2.15 -10.67
N ASN A 146 17.48 -2.39 -10.03
CA ASN A 146 18.53 -3.17 -10.67
C ASN A 146 18.17 -4.65 -10.89
N LEU A 147 17.11 -5.15 -10.24
CA LEU A 147 16.50 -6.43 -10.59
C LEU A 147 16.12 -6.53 -12.08
N GLU A 148 15.76 -5.43 -12.74
CA GLU A 148 15.33 -5.41 -14.15
C GLU A 148 16.41 -5.91 -15.12
N TRP A 149 17.69 -5.81 -14.77
CA TRP A 149 18.82 -6.30 -15.58
C TRP A 149 19.60 -7.46 -14.95
N TYR A 150 19.24 -7.86 -13.73
CA TYR A 150 19.70 -9.12 -13.12
C TYR A 150 18.70 -10.27 -13.32
N ASP A 151 17.44 -9.99 -13.67
CA ASP A 151 16.47 -11.04 -14.02
C ASP A 151 16.87 -11.73 -15.34
N GLY A 152 16.88 -13.06 -15.33
CA GLY A 152 17.43 -13.88 -16.42
C GLY A 152 18.95 -13.76 -16.68
N PHE A 153 19.69 -12.91 -15.96
CA PHE A 153 21.12 -12.69 -16.21
C PHE A 153 21.98 -13.77 -15.56
N SER A 154 22.73 -14.55 -16.36
CA SER A 154 23.50 -15.67 -15.85
C SER A 154 24.83 -15.25 -15.22
N LEU A 155 25.34 -16.07 -14.29
CA LEU A 155 26.68 -15.88 -13.71
C LEU A 155 27.76 -15.89 -14.80
N PHE A 156 27.61 -16.68 -15.86
CA PHE A 156 28.56 -16.69 -16.98
C PHE A 156 28.55 -15.38 -17.75
N ASP A 157 27.40 -14.73 -17.92
CA ASP A 157 27.31 -13.46 -18.63
C ASP A 157 27.87 -12.30 -17.80
N PHE A 158 27.64 -12.32 -16.48
CA PHE A 158 28.31 -11.42 -15.54
C PHE A 158 29.84 -11.58 -15.59
N LEU A 159 30.34 -12.81 -15.53
CA LEU A 159 31.78 -13.08 -15.56
C LEU A 159 32.43 -12.74 -16.90
N LYS A 160 31.73 -12.90 -18.04
CA LYS A 160 32.21 -12.46 -19.36
C LYS A 160 32.44 -10.95 -19.42
N VAL A 161 31.55 -10.15 -18.83
CA VAL A 161 31.66 -8.68 -18.87
C VAL A 161 32.67 -8.17 -17.84
N VAL A 162 32.60 -8.65 -16.59
CA VAL A 162 33.37 -8.06 -15.49
C VAL A 162 34.72 -8.74 -15.27
N GLY A 163 34.80 -10.06 -15.45
CA GLY A 163 35.97 -10.88 -15.14
C GLY A 163 37.27 -10.45 -15.84
N PRO A 164 37.27 -10.18 -17.16
CA PRO A 164 38.48 -9.72 -17.85
C PRO A 164 38.94 -8.30 -17.45
N ASN A 165 38.04 -7.49 -16.89
CA ASN A 165 38.24 -6.05 -16.75
C ASN A 165 38.67 -5.61 -15.34
N ILE A 166 38.33 -6.36 -14.27
CA ILE A 166 38.65 -5.98 -12.89
C ILE A 166 39.61 -6.98 -12.26
N LYS A 167 40.78 -6.52 -11.79
CA LYS A 167 41.78 -7.42 -11.19
C LYS A 167 41.51 -7.64 -9.71
N VAL A 168 41.62 -8.88 -9.25
CA VAL A 168 41.45 -9.24 -7.82
C VAL A 168 42.38 -8.43 -6.90
N ARG A 169 43.63 -8.15 -7.31
CA ARG A 169 44.56 -7.30 -6.55
C ARG A 169 44.04 -5.87 -6.35
N GLU A 170 43.40 -5.29 -7.37
CA GLU A 170 42.78 -3.95 -7.30
C GLU A 170 41.62 -3.97 -6.28
N MET A 171 40.76 -5.00 -6.35
CA MET A 171 39.63 -5.19 -5.41
C MET A 171 40.07 -5.34 -3.95
N LEU A 172 41.12 -6.14 -3.69
CA LEU A 172 41.65 -6.37 -2.33
C LEU A 172 42.35 -5.12 -1.75
N SER A 173 42.90 -4.26 -2.61
CA SER A 173 43.64 -3.07 -2.18
C SER A 173 42.77 -1.93 -1.63
N ARG A 174 41.45 -1.99 -1.85
CA ARG A 174 40.49 -0.93 -1.44
C ARG A 174 40.29 -0.94 0.07
N ASP A 175 40.35 0.23 0.70
CA ASP A 175 40.29 0.37 2.17
C ASP A 175 39.04 -0.28 2.80
N SER A 176 37.89 -0.23 2.13
CA SER A 176 36.65 -0.86 2.57
C SER A 176 36.69 -2.39 2.61
N VAL A 177 37.53 -3.00 1.76
CA VAL A 177 37.75 -4.46 1.69
C VAL A 177 38.91 -4.85 2.59
N LYS A 178 40.03 -4.12 2.52
CA LYS A 178 41.25 -4.34 3.32
C LYS A 178 40.95 -4.34 4.83
N SER A 179 40.26 -3.31 5.32
CA SER A 179 39.87 -3.21 6.74
C SER A 179 38.92 -4.31 7.24
N ARG A 180 38.29 -5.07 6.32
CA ARG A 180 37.45 -6.23 6.63
C ARG A 180 38.23 -7.54 6.56
N LEU A 181 39.19 -7.64 5.64
CA LEU A 181 40.14 -8.76 5.57
C LEU A 181 41.06 -8.81 6.79
N ASP A 182 41.50 -7.66 7.28
CA ASP A 182 42.34 -7.52 8.49
C ASP A 182 41.55 -7.76 9.80
N SER A 183 40.28 -8.19 9.74
CA SER A 183 39.42 -8.43 10.91
C SER A 183 39.10 -9.91 11.09
N ASP A 184 38.94 -10.37 12.34
CA ASP A 184 38.68 -11.78 12.70
C ASP A 184 37.45 -12.41 11.99
N GLN A 185 36.53 -11.60 11.46
CA GLN A 185 35.35 -12.07 10.73
C GLN A 185 35.57 -12.23 9.21
N GLY A 186 36.66 -11.66 8.67
CA GLY A 186 36.93 -11.61 7.23
C GLY A 186 35.83 -10.93 6.39
N ILE A 187 35.85 -11.24 5.09
CA ILE A 187 34.82 -10.83 4.12
C ILE A 187 34.31 -12.05 3.36
N SER A 188 32.99 -12.16 3.22
CA SER A 188 32.38 -13.26 2.45
C SER A 188 32.52 -13.02 0.94
N TYR A 189 32.55 -14.09 0.14
CA TYR A 189 32.61 -13.98 -1.34
C TYR A 189 31.45 -13.13 -1.91
N GLY A 190 30.27 -13.21 -1.29
CA GLY A 190 29.13 -12.35 -1.62
C GLY A 190 29.45 -10.87 -1.42
N GLU A 191 29.80 -10.47 -0.20
CA GLU A 191 30.18 -9.07 0.10
C GLU A 191 31.37 -8.59 -0.76
N PHE A 192 32.34 -9.45 -1.06
CA PHE A 192 33.46 -9.14 -1.96
C PHE A 192 33.01 -8.90 -3.41
N THR A 193 31.99 -9.64 -3.89
CA THR A 193 31.42 -9.50 -5.24
C THR A 193 30.52 -8.27 -5.37
N TYR A 194 30.04 -7.68 -4.27
CA TYR A 194 29.15 -6.51 -4.28
C TYR A 194 29.69 -5.34 -5.13
N GLN A 195 30.98 -5.03 -4.99
CA GLN A 195 31.65 -3.95 -5.74
C GLN A 195 31.60 -4.15 -7.27
N LEU A 196 31.52 -5.40 -7.73
CA LEU A 196 31.43 -5.77 -9.14
C LEU A 196 30.00 -5.57 -9.68
N LEU A 197 28.99 -5.82 -8.85
CA LEU A 197 27.58 -5.58 -9.18
C LEU A 197 27.31 -4.07 -9.28
N GLN A 198 27.78 -3.27 -8.32
CA GLN A 198 27.64 -1.81 -8.40
C GLN A 198 28.41 -1.21 -9.58
N ALA A 199 29.56 -1.78 -9.96
CA ALA A 199 30.28 -1.41 -11.18
C ALA A 199 29.49 -1.75 -12.45
N TYR A 200 28.88 -2.94 -12.50
CA TYR A 200 28.04 -3.38 -13.61
C TYR A 200 26.77 -2.53 -13.74
N ASP A 201 26.16 -2.12 -12.62
CA ASP A 201 25.03 -1.19 -12.62
C ASP A 201 25.40 0.15 -13.30
N PHE A 202 26.59 0.72 -13.02
CA PHE A 202 27.06 1.92 -13.74
C PHE A 202 27.24 1.61 -15.23
N TYR A 203 27.91 0.51 -15.59
CA TYR A 203 28.11 0.12 -16.99
C TYR A 203 26.79 -0.03 -17.76
N TYR A 204 25.82 -0.73 -17.20
CA TYR A 204 24.50 -0.93 -17.80
C TYR A 204 23.77 0.39 -18.04
N LEU A 205 23.79 1.30 -17.04
CA LEU A 205 23.17 2.62 -17.15
C LEU A 205 23.91 3.54 -18.13
N ASN A 206 25.24 3.43 -18.24
CA ASN A 206 26.04 4.16 -19.21
C ASN A 206 25.71 3.75 -20.65
N GLN A 207 25.64 2.44 -20.93
CA GLN A 207 25.37 1.96 -22.29
C GLN A 207 23.91 2.16 -22.72
N ASN A 208 22.93 1.95 -21.83
CA ASN A 208 21.50 1.95 -22.19
C ASN A 208 20.79 3.30 -21.98
N TYR A 209 21.26 4.14 -21.05
CA TYR A 209 20.59 5.39 -20.66
C TYR A 209 21.53 6.61 -20.73
N ASN A 210 22.72 6.46 -21.31
CA ASN A 210 23.78 7.48 -21.40
C ASN A 210 24.13 8.11 -20.04
N VAL A 211 24.01 7.34 -18.95
CA VAL A 211 24.37 7.79 -17.61
C VAL A 211 25.88 7.94 -17.51
N SER A 212 26.31 9.13 -17.10
CA SER A 212 27.71 9.56 -17.14
C SER A 212 28.28 9.86 -15.75
N VAL A 213 27.42 10.09 -14.76
CA VAL A 213 27.83 10.46 -13.40
C VAL A 213 27.18 9.54 -12.38
N GLN A 214 27.98 8.99 -11.47
CA GLN A 214 27.48 8.36 -10.26
C GLN A 214 27.66 9.30 -9.06
N ILE A 215 26.62 9.47 -8.25
CA ILE A 215 26.67 10.19 -6.98
C ILE A 215 26.38 9.26 -5.80
N GLY A 216 27.18 9.36 -4.74
CA GLY A 216 27.07 8.53 -3.53
C GLY A 216 27.66 9.19 -2.30
N GLY A 217 27.53 8.55 -1.14
CA GLY A 217 28.25 8.97 0.07
C GLY A 217 29.77 8.74 -0.08
N ASN A 218 30.58 9.43 0.72
CA ASN A 218 32.05 9.28 0.66
C ASN A 218 32.53 7.83 0.96
N ASP A 219 31.72 7.03 1.65
CA ASP A 219 31.97 5.60 1.86
C ASP A 219 31.79 4.73 0.59
N GLN A 220 31.14 5.25 -0.45
CA GLN A 220 30.93 4.54 -1.72
C GLN A 220 32.06 4.76 -2.74
N TRP A 221 33.08 5.57 -2.44
CA TRP A 221 34.11 5.98 -3.41
C TRP A 221 34.76 4.79 -4.14
N GLY A 222 35.17 3.74 -3.42
CA GLY A 222 35.79 2.56 -4.02
C GLY A 222 34.89 1.83 -5.02
N ASN A 223 33.58 1.77 -4.77
CA ASN A 223 32.61 1.14 -5.67
C ASN A 223 32.30 2.05 -6.88
N ILE A 224 32.29 3.37 -6.68
CA ILE A 224 32.13 4.36 -7.76
C ILE A 224 33.31 4.29 -8.73
N VAL A 225 34.54 4.28 -8.21
CA VAL A 225 35.77 4.11 -9.01
C VAL A 225 35.75 2.79 -9.78
N ALA A 226 35.22 1.71 -9.21
CA ALA A 226 35.04 0.43 -9.91
C ALA A 226 34.21 0.54 -11.20
N GLY A 227 33.10 1.27 -11.16
CA GLY A 227 32.27 1.51 -12.34
C GLY A 227 32.98 2.36 -13.40
N ILE A 228 33.69 3.41 -12.96
CA ILE A 228 34.52 4.26 -13.83
C ILE A 228 35.60 3.45 -14.54
N GLU A 229 36.33 2.60 -13.80
CA GLU A 229 37.37 1.71 -14.33
C GLU A 229 36.80 0.69 -15.32
N LEU A 230 35.67 0.05 -14.99
CA LEU A 230 35.00 -0.93 -15.85
C LEU A 230 34.55 -0.30 -17.18
N ILE A 231 33.86 0.84 -17.12
CA ILE A 231 33.39 1.57 -18.31
C ILE A 231 34.57 2.01 -19.18
N ASN A 232 35.62 2.60 -18.58
CA ASN A 232 36.79 3.05 -19.34
C ASN A 232 37.54 1.87 -20.01
N LYS A 233 37.73 0.75 -19.30
CA LYS A 233 38.38 -0.45 -19.87
C LYS A 233 37.56 -1.02 -21.04
N ILE A 234 36.24 -1.18 -20.89
CA ILE A 234 35.37 -1.69 -21.95
C ILE A 234 35.30 -0.73 -23.16
N ASN A 235 35.19 0.57 -22.92
CA ASN A 235 35.14 1.57 -24.01
C ASN A 235 36.47 1.64 -24.77
N ASN A 236 37.62 1.50 -24.09
CA ASN A 236 38.93 1.45 -24.75
C ASN A 236 39.15 0.17 -25.59
N LEU A 237 38.50 -0.94 -25.22
CA LEU A 237 38.53 -2.20 -25.99
C LEU A 237 37.62 -2.17 -27.23
N LYS A 238 36.55 -1.36 -27.23
CA LYS A 238 35.70 -1.11 -28.40
C LYS A 238 36.35 -0.04 -29.26
N ASP A 239 37.16 -0.45 -30.25
CA ASP A 239 37.90 0.42 -31.18
C ASP A 239 37.00 1.55 -31.74
N CYS A 240 37.19 2.77 -31.21
CA CYS A 240 36.29 3.93 -31.38
C CYS A 240 36.35 4.57 -32.78
N ARG A 241 36.69 3.79 -33.82
CA ARG A 241 36.83 4.24 -35.22
C ARG A 241 35.60 3.95 -36.08
N LYS A 242 34.65 3.13 -35.63
CA LYS A 242 33.53 2.63 -36.47
C LYS A 242 32.14 3.12 -36.13
N ASN A 243 31.94 3.87 -35.04
CA ASN A 243 30.68 4.56 -34.75
C ASN A 243 30.92 5.76 -33.81
N PRO A 244 30.69 7.02 -34.25
CA PRO A 244 30.88 8.21 -33.43
C PRO A 244 29.66 8.49 -32.55
N ILE A 245 29.21 7.48 -31.78
CA ILE A 245 28.35 7.76 -30.62
C ILE A 245 29.28 8.27 -29.54
N SER A 246 29.13 9.54 -29.15
CA SER A 246 29.96 10.20 -28.14
C SER A 246 29.66 9.64 -26.73
N ILE A 247 30.15 8.43 -26.44
CA ILE A 247 30.00 7.79 -25.13
C ILE A 247 30.68 8.68 -24.10
N MET A 248 29.87 9.25 -23.21
CA MET A 248 30.33 10.27 -22.29
C MET A 248 31.22 9.62 -21.21
N GLN A 249 32.44 10.15 -21.03
CA GLN A 249 33.40 9.64 -20.05
C GLN A 249 32.77 9.57 -18.65
N PRO A 250 32.88 8.43 -17.95
CA PRO A 250 32.27 8.22 -16.64
C PRO A 250 32.95 9.07 -15.56
N CYS A 251 32.13 9.65 -14.68
CA CYS A 251 32.54 10.46 -13.55
C CYS A 251 31.87 9.99 -12.25
N GLY A 252 32.57 10.17 -11.14
CA GLY A 252 32.09 9.91 -9.79
C GLY A 252 32.09 11.19 -8.96
N ILE A 253 31.06 11.38 -8.15
CA ILE A 253 30.94 12.46 -7.17
C ILE A 253 30.61 11.84 -5.82
N THR A 254 31.34 12.20 -4.77
CA THR A 254 30.96 11.86 -3.40
C THR A 254 30.43 13.06 -2.66
N VAL A 255 29.43 12.80 -1.81
CA VAL A 255 28.88 13.77 -0.85
C VAL A 255 29.42 13.47 0.56
N PRO A 256 29.65 14.49 1.41
CA PRO A 256 30.14 14.28 2.75
C PRO A 256 29.16 13.48 3.61
N LEU A 257 29.72 12.69 4.53
CA LEU A 257 28.95 11.90 5.48
C LEU A 257 28.53 12.76 6.68
N LEU A 258 27.28 12.60 7.12
CA LEU A 258 26.81 13.22 8.36
C LEU A 258 27.35 12.45 9.56
N LEU A 259 28.21 13.10 10.33
CA LEU A 259 28.80 12.58 11.56
C LEU A 259 28.24 13.32 12.78
N LYS A 260 27.98 12.57 13.85
CA LYS A 260 27.69 13.10 15.20
C LYS A 260 28.97 13.70 15.80
N LYS A 261 28.84 14.46 16.90
CA LYS A 261 30.01 15.06 17.62
C LYS A 261 31.06 14.03 18.10
N ASN A 262 30.68 12.75 18.24
CA ASN A 262 31.59 11.65 18.59
C ASN A 262 32.20 10.93 17.36
N GLY A 263 32.02 11.45 16.14
CA GLY A 263 32.50 10.85 14.90
C GLY A 263 31.64 9.70 14.34
N GLU A 264 30.58 9.28 15.04
CA GLU A 264 29.69 8.22 14.55
C GLU A 264 28.76 8.70 13.43
N LYS A 265 28.45 7.84 12.45
CA LYS A 265 27.41 8.11 11.45
C LYS A 265 26.04 8.19 12.12
N PHE A 266 25.21 9.16 11.73
CA PHE A 266 23.85 9.33 12.27
C PHE A 266 22.94 8.09 12.16
N SER A 267 23.24 7.14 11.27
CA SER A 267 22.46 5.92 11.03
C SER A 267 22.99 4.65 11.71
N LYS A 268 24.01 4.72 12.58
CA LYS A 268 24.58 3.53 13.25
C LYS A 268 23.97 3.23 14.63
N SER A 269 23.32 4.18 15.28
CA SER A 269 22.79 4.03 16.65
C SER A 269 21.35 3.50 16.63
N ILE A 270 21.12 2.31 17.21
CA ILE A 270 19.79 1.68 17.33
C ILE A 270 18.89 2.56 18.22
N GLY A 271 17.73 2.97 17.71
CA GLY A 271 16.77 3.85 18.39
C GLY A 271 17.02 5.36 18.21
N ASP A 272 18.12 5.76 17.58
CA ASP A 272 18.55 7.16 17.41
C ASP A 272 18.52 7.61 15.93
N THR A 273 18.04 6.74 15.02
CA THR A 273 17.95 7.01 13.58
C THR A 273 16.72 7.86 13.28
N VAL A 274 16.92 9.01 12.65
CA VAL A 274 15.86 9.95 12.26
C VAL A 274 15.40 9.63 10.84
N TRP A 275 14.20 9.09 10.71
CA TRP A 275 13.64 8.60 9.44
C TRP A 275 12.92 9.72 8.67
N LEU A 276 12.77 9.54 7.35
CA LEU A 276 12.02 10.46 6.48
C LEU A 276 10.55 10.03 6.30
N ASN A 277 10.11 8.95 6.96
CA ASN A 277 8.72 8.48 6.96
C ASN A 277 8.03 8.95 8.26
N SER A 278 6.90 9.65 8.12
CA SER A 278 6.08 10.18 9.21
C SER A 278 5.62 9.13 10.23
N ASP A 279 5.49 7.87 9.81
CA ASP A 279 5.08 6.75 10.65
C ASP A 279 6.23 6.16 11.48
N MET A 280 7.48 6.54 11.18
CA MET A 280 8.70 6.10 11.91
C MET A 280 9.37 7.24 12.67
N THR A 281 9.18 8.48 12.21
CA THR A 281 9.60 9.70 12.89
C THR A 281 8.60 10.78 12.48
N SER A 282 7.84 11.30 13.44
CA SER A 282 6.83 12.31 13.14
C SER A 282 7.46 13.58 12.56
N PRO A 283 6.73 14.36 11.73
CA PRO A 283 7.21 15.66 11.26
C PRO A 283 7.59 16.61 12.41
N TYR A 284 6.93 16.49 13.57
CA TYR A 284 7.28 17.22 14.79
C TYR A 284 8.61 16.75 15.40
N GLN A 285 8.86 15.44 15.49
CA GLN A 285 10.14 14.90 15.96
C GLN A 285 11.29 15.30 15.01
N LEU A 286 11.05 15.27 13.70
CA LEU A 286 11.99 15.75 12.69
C LEU A 286 12.27 17.25 12.84
N TYR A 287 11.23 18.06 13.07
CA TYR A 287 11.35 19.49 13.37
C TYR A 287 12.22 19.71 14.63
N GLN A 288 11.92 19.00 15.71
CA GLN A 288 12.66 19.07 16.97
C GLN A 288 14.13 18.66 16.83
N PHE A 289 14.42 17.63 16.04
CA PHE A 289 15.80 17.21 15.76
C PHE A 289 16.63 18.37 15.19
N PHE A 290 16.11 19.07 14.17
CA PHE A 290 16.81 20.22 13.58
C PHE A 290 16.87 21.42 14.53
N VAL A 291 15.79 21.72 15.27
CA VAL A 291 15.77 22.76 16.32
C VAL A 291 16.84 22.54 17.39
N GLN A 292 17.19 21.28 17.70
CA GLN A 292 18.15 20.92 18.75
C GLN A 292 19.63 20.96 18.33
N SER A 293 19.93 21.23 17.05
CA SER A 293 21.29 21.36 16.48
C SER A 293 22.15 22.41 17.21
N SER A 294 23.47 22.19 17.31
CA SER A 294 24.39 23.22 17.84
C SER A 294 24.59 24.37 16.87
N ASP A 295 24.90 25.55 17.41
CA ASP A 295 25.11 26.78 16.64
C ASP A 295 26.33 26.64 15.68
N GLU A 296 27.35 25.90 16.09
CA GLU A 296 28.50 25.49 15.25
C GLU A 296 28.13 24.74 13.95
N ILE A 297 26.96 24.07 13.92
CA ILE A 297 26.57 23.15 12.84
C ILE A 297 25.38 23.68 12.04
N VAL A 298 24.57 24.59 12.60
CA VAL A 298 23.32 25.05 11.97
C VAL A 298 23.55 25.70 10.61
N GLU A 299 24.63 26.48 10.44
CA GLU A 299 24.97 27.08 9.14
C GLU A 299 25.28 26.02 8.08
N LYS A 300 26.10 25.02 8.44
CA LYS A 300 26.41 23.88 7.55
C LYS A 300 25.15 23.12 7.17
N TYR A 301 24.24 22.92 8.12
CA TYR A 301 22.97 22.25 7.86
C TYR A 301 22.00 23.09 7.01
N LEU A 302 21.96 24.42 7.17
CA LEU A 302 21.21 25.32 6.29
C LEU A 302 21.72 25.22 4.84
N LYS A 303 23.03 25.18 4.65
CA LYS A 303 23.67 25.04 3.33
C LYS A 303 23.39 23.69 2.66
N ILE A 304 23.44 22.60 3.44
CA ILE A 304 23.27 21.22 2.98
C ILE A 304 21.80 20.84 2.74
N PHE A 305 20.89 21.19 3.66
CA PHE A 305 19.52 20.65 3.67
C PHE A 305 18.45 21.58 3.08
N THR A 306 18.79 22.79 2.64
CA THR A 306 17.82 23.77 2.14
C THR A 306 18.23 24.32 0.77
N LEU A 307 17.24 24.77 -0.01
CA LEU A 307 17.48 25.45 -1.30
C LEU A 307 17.58 26.98 -1.15
N LEU A 308 17.74 27.48 0.09
CA LEU A 308 17.91 28.91 0.34
C LEU A 308 19.17 29.45 -0.38
N PRO A 309 19.15 30.68 -0.92
CA PRO A 309 20.35 31.36 -1.41
C PRO A 309 21.39 31.51 -0.30
N LEU A 310 22.68 31.44 -0.64
CA LEU A 310 23.78 31.58 0.32
C LEU A 310 23.76 32.95 1.03
N ASP A 311 23.38 34.01 0.29
CA ASP A 311 23.18 35.36 0.84
C ASP A 311 22.12 35.35 1.95
N THR A 312 20.97 34.70 1.71
CA THR A 312 19.89 34.57 2.70
C THR A 312 20.24 33.65 3.87
N ILE A 313 21.12 32.65 3.67
CA ILE A 313 21.68 31.88 4.79
C ILE A 313 22.55 32.80 5.66
N SER A 314 23.30 33.71 5.06
CA SER A 314 24.13 34.69 5.77
C SER A 314 23.26 35.68 6.57
N GLU A 315 22.19 36.22 5.97
CA GLU A 315 21.16 37.05 6.66
C GLU A 315 20.56 36.30 7.88
N ILE A 316 20.21 35.01 7.71
CA ILE A 316 19.66 34.18 8.79
C ILE A 316 20.67 33.97 9.92
N MET A 317 21.95 33.79 9.60
CA MET A 317 23.02 33.66 10.58
C MET A 317 23.30 34.97 11.30
N GLU A 318 23.29 36.12 10.63
CA GLU A 318 23.43 37.44 11.26
C GLU A 318 22.30 37.69 12.29
N HIS A 319 21.04 37.44 11.91
CA HIS A 319 19.92 37.49 12.85
C HIS A 319 20.05 36.51 14.03
N HIS A 320 20.70 35.36 13.81
CA HIS A 320 20.96 34.39 14.86
C HIS A 320 22.10 34.83 15.79
N PHE A 321 23.20 35.39 15.27
CA PHE A 321 24.29 35.92 16.10
C PHE A 321 23.85 37.12 16.95
N ASN A 322 22.93 37.95 16.44
CA ASN A 322 22.32 39.05 17.19
C ASN A 322 21.38 38.59 18.32
N ALA A 323 20.84 37.37 18.27
CA ALA A 323 20.00 36.80 19.33
C ALA A 323 20.08 35.25 19.37
N PRO A 324 21.21 34.66 19.85
CA PRO A 324 21.43 33.21 19.79
C PRO A 324 20.44 32.42 20.65
N ASP A 325 19.96 33.04 21.73
CA ASP A 325 18.94 32.54 22.65
C ASP A 325 17.63 32.18 21.94
N LYS A 326 17.26 32.93 20.89
CA LYS A 326 16.03 32.72 20.11
C LYS A 326 16.12 31.56 19.13
N ARG A 327 17.32 30.98 18.91
CA ARG A 327 17.55 29.83 18.01
C ARG A 327 16.96 29.99 16.61
N TYR A 328 17.01 31.23 16.08
CA TYR A 328 16.35 31.61 14.83
C TYR A 328 16.79 30.74 13.65
N ALA A 329 18.10 30.53 13.48
CA ALA A 329 18.65 29.69 12.43
C ALA A 329 18.17 28.23 12.51
N GLN A 330 18.09 27.65 13.71
CA GLN A 330 17.65 26.26 13.89
C GLN A 330 16.14 26.10 13.64
N HIS A 331 15.33 27.08 14.04
CA HIS A 331 13.90 27.09 13.70
C HIS A 331 13.68 27.24 12.19
N LYS A 332 14.48 28.08 11.52
CA LYS A 332 14.44 28.22 10.06
C LYS A 332 14.85 26.94 9.34
N LEU A 333 15.95 26.32 9.75
CA LEU A 333 16.37 25.01 9.25
C LEU A 333 15.26 23.96 9.37
N ALA A 334 14.63 23.86 10.55
CA ALA A 334 13.54 22.93 10.78
C ALA A 334 12.29 23.22 9.93
N GLU A 335 11.93 24.50 9.74
CA GLU A 335 10.84 24.92 8.84
C GLU A 335 11.10 24.49 7.39
N GLU A 336 12.29 24.79 6.85
CA GLU A 336 12.64 24.50 5.46
C GLU A 336 12.68 22.98 5.20
N VAL A 337 13.30 22.19 6.09
CA VAL A 337 13.49 20.75 5.87
C VAL A 337 12.19 19.96 6.03
N VAL A 338 11.33 20.30 7.01
CA VAL A 338 10.01 19.66 7.13
C VAL A 338 9.11 20.04 5.96
N MET A 339 9.19 21.29 5.45
CA MET A 339 8.46 21.71 4.25
C MET A 339 8.91 20.95 3.00
N LEU A 340 10.21 20.73 2.85
CA LEU A 340 10.79 19.97 1.74
C LEU A 340 10.33 18.50 1.73
N ILE A 341 10.32 17.84 2.88
CA ILE A 341 10.05 16.40 2.98
C ILE A 341 8.54 16.12 3.06
N HIS A 342 7.85 16.74 4.03
CA HIS A 342 6.44 16.45 4.37
C HIS A 342 5.44 17.49 3.86
N GLY A 343 5.93 18.59 3.26
CA GLY A 343 5.08 19.63 2.69
C GLY A 343 4.68 20.75 3.66
N GLN A 344 3.92 21.71 3.12
CA GLN A 344 3.60 22.97 3.80
C GLN A 344 2.75 22.81 5.07
N GLU A 345 1.76 21.92 5.05
CA GLU A 345 0.81 21.79 6.16
C GLU A 345 1.41 21.09 7.37
N GLU A 346 2.18 20.01 7.16
CA GLU A 346 2.91 19.33 8.23
C GLU A 346 4.01 20.21 8.85
N MET A 347 4.64 21.08 8.06
CA MET A 347 5.53 22.13 8.58
C MET A 347 4.78 23.10 9.50
N LYS A 348 3.63 23.63 9.07
CA LYS A 348 2.81 24.55 9.89
C LYS A 348 2.42 23.90 11.23
N LYS A 349 1.90 22.67 11.20
CA LYS A 349 1.56 21.89 12.41
C LYS A 349 2.78 21.73 13.32
N SER A 350 3.91 21.30 12.78
CA SER A 350 5.15 21.07 13.55
C SER A 350 5.71 22.35 14.17
N LYS A 351 5.57 23.50 13.49
CA LYS A 351 5.89 24.82 14.02
C LYS A 351 4.94 25.24 15.15
N MET A 352 3.63 25.06 14.97
CA MET A 352 2.63 25.33 16.00
C MET A 352 2.84 24.45 17.24
N ALA A 353 3.11 23.16 17.07
CA ALA A 353 3.52 22.23 18.12
C ALA A 353 4.70 22.75 18.94
N ALA A 354 5.78 23.14 18.26
CA ALA A 354 6.98 23.67 18.90
C ALA A 354 6.69 24.99 19.66
N GLN A 355 5.90 25.89 19.07
CA GLN A 355 5.49 27.13 19.73
C GLN A 355 4.65 26.88 20.99
N LEU A 356 3.66 25.97 20.93
CA LEU A 356 2.79 25.66 22.07
C LEU A 356 3.53 25.01 23.24
N LEU A 357 4.49 24.11 22.96
CA LEU A 357 5.25 23.42 24.01
C LEU A 357 6.36 24.27 24.62
N PHE A 358 7.02 25.11 23.83
CA PHE A 358 8.21 25.85 24.29
C PHE A 358 7.96 27.32 24.66
N SER A 359 6.85 27.94 24.24
CA SER A 359 6.52 29.31 24.66
C SER A 359 5.71 29.35 25.95
N ASP A 360 6.01 30.31 26.83
CA ASP A 360 5.23 30.52 28.07
C ASP A 360 3.95 31.33 27.81
N LYS A 361 3.92 32.16 26.76
CA LYS A 361 2.79 33.01 26.34
C LYS A 361 1.73 32.23 25.54
N GLY A 362 1.06 31.28 26.18
CA GLY A 362 -0.07 30.56 25.55
C GLY A 362 -0.60 29.35 26.31
N LYS A 363 0.16 28.83 27.27
CA LYS A 363 -0.11 27.61 28.02
C LYS A 363 -1.50 27.53 28.68
N ASN A 364 -2.03 28.65 29.17
CA ASN A 364 -3.36 28.71 29.81
C ASN A 364 -4.55 28.77 28.82
N LYS A 365 -4.32 28.70 27.50
CA LYS A 365 -5.37 28.66 26.46
C LYS A 365 -5.33 27.39 25.58
N LEU A 366 -4.55 26.38 25.98
CA LEU A 366 -4.49 25.09 25.29
C LEU A 366 -5.79 24.30 25.50
N LYS A 367 -6.46 23.95 24.39
CA LYS A 367 -7.58 23.00 24.36
C LYS A 367 -7.09 21.63 23.90
N VAL A 368 -7.71 20.54 24.38
CA VAL A 368 -7.33 19.18 24.00
C VAL A 368 -7.56 18.90 22.52
N SER A 369 -8.61 19.47 21.91
CA SER A 369 -8.86 19.37 20.46
C SER A 369 -7.67 19.86 19.64
N HIS A 370 -7.12 21.03 19.99
CA HIS A 370 -5.99 21.65 19.30
C HIS A 370 -4.69 20.83 19.48
N ILE A 371 -4.53 20.12 20.60
CA ILE A 371 -3.42 19.18 20.81
C ILE A 371 -3.56 17.97 19.87
N PHE A 372 -4.75 17.36 19.76
CA PHE A 372 -4.97 16.24 18.83
C PHE A 372 -4.91 16.64 17.35
N GLU A 373 -5.32 17.85 16.98
CA GLU A 373 -5.20 18.39 15.61
C GLU A 373 -3.74 18.63 15.19
N ILE A 374 -2.87 18.96 16.14
CA ILE A 374 -1.45 19.24 15.92
C ILE A 374 -0.60 17.97 16.00
N PHE A 375 -0.82 17.14 17.01
CA PHE A 375 -0.09 15.89 17.25
C PHE A 375 -0.90 14.70 16.75
N THR A 376 -1.10 14.65 15.43
CA THR A 376 -1.89 13.60 14.75
C THR A 376 -1.25 12.22 14.80
N ASN A 377 0.07 12.15 15.06
CA ASN A 377 0.83 10.91 14.97
C ASN A 377 0.95 10.23 16.32
N LYS A 378 0.68 8.92 16.36
CA LYS A 378 0.70 8.08 17.59
C LYS A 378 2.03 8.07 18.35
N GLN A 379 3.11 8.56 17.74
CA GLN A 379 4.44 8.64 18.37
C GLN A 379 4.64 9.93 19.20
N ASP A 380 3.78 10.94 19.03
CA ASP A 380 3.90 12.22 19.73
C ASP A 380 3.05 12.28 21.02
N ILE A 381 2.04 11.42 21.15
CA ILE A 381 1.16 11.30 22.31
C ILE A 381 1.27 9.89 22.89
N ILE A 382 1.63 9.79 24.17
CA ILE A 382 1.68 8.53 24.91
C ILE A 382 0.35 8.35 25.65
N THR A 383 -0.32 7.22 25.50
CA THR A 383 -1.59 6.94 26.19
C THR A 383 -1.34 6.14 27.47
N LEU A 384 -1.86 6.59 28.61
CA LEU A 384 -1.80 5.90 29.91
C LEU A 384 -3.17 5.99 30.62
N ASN A 385 -3.43 5.13 31.62
CA ASN A 385 -4.65 5.19 32.43
C ASN A 385 -4.57 6.23 33.55
N LYS A 386 -5.72 6.71 34.01
CA LYS A 386 -5.84 7.63 35.16
C LYS A 386 -5.21 7.02 36.43
N GLU A 387 -5.49 5.75 36.77
CA GLU A 387 -4.81 4.97 37.84
C GLU A 387 -3.25 4.94 37.76
N LYS A 388 -2.70 5.08 36.55
CA LYS A 388 -1.25 5.01 36.27
C LYS A 388 -0.57 6.39 36.27
N VAL A 389 -1.35 7.47 36.28
CA VAL A 389 -0.85 8.84 36.23
C VAL A 389 -1.17 9.59 37.52
N ILE A 390 -2.44 9.61 37.94
CA ILE A 390 -2.89 10.34 39.12
C ILE A 390 -2.49 9.58 40.39
N GLY A 391 -2.01 10.29 41.42
CA GLY A 391 -1.52 9.68 42.67
C GLY A 391 -0.18 8.94 42.54
N ARG A 392 0.36 8.79 41.32
CA ARG A 392 1.70 8.27 41.07
C ARG A 392 2.73 9.38 41.12
N THR A 393 3.95 9.01 41.49
CA THR A 393 5.09 9.94 41.45
C THR A 393 5.57 10.12 40.02
N VAL A 394 6.04 11.32 39.69
CA VAL A 394 6.53 11.64 38.33
C VAL A 394 7.61 10.67 37.80
N PRO A 395 8.56 10.13 38.59
CA PRO A 395 9.45 9.06 38.15
C PRO A 395 8.75 7.79 37.66
N GLN A 396 7.66 7.39 38.34
CA GLN A 396 6.88 6.20 37.95
C GLN A 396 6.16 6.44 36.63
N VAL A 397 5.52 7.59 36.46
CA VAL A 397 4.81 7.96 35.23
C VAL A 397 5.77 8.05 34.02
N ILE A 398 6.97 8.63 34.19
CA ILE A 398 7.98 8.63 33.12
C ILE A 398 8.45 7.21 32.80
N LYS A 399 8.62 6.33 33.79
CA LYS A 399 8.98 4.92 33.57
C LYS A 399 7.88 4.16 32.81
N GLU A 400 6.61 4.34 33.19
CA GLU A 400 5.46 3.72 32.53
C GLU A 400 5.22 4.26 31.12
N SER A 401 5.60 5.51 30.83
CA SER A 401 5.59 6.07 29.48
C SER A 401 6.59 5.42 28.51
N GLY A 402 7.45 4.50 28.98
CA GLY A 402 8.50 3.85 28.17
C GLY A 402 9.70 4.75 27.85
N VAL A 403 9.68 6.01 28.29
CA VAL A 403 10.75 6.98 28.02
C VAL A 403 11.94 6.79 28.97
N LEU A 404 12.84 5.87 28.58
CA LEU A 404 14.13 5.64 29.24
C LEU A 404 14.95 6.94 29.32
N THR A 405 15.12 7.45 30.54
CA THR A 405 15.92 8.63 30.87
C THR A 405 16.65 8.42 32.19
N GLN A 406 17.74 9.16 32.44
CA GLN A 406 18.39 9.22 33.75
C GLN A 406 17.56 10.09 34.72
N ILE A 407 16.35 9.64 35.05
CA ILE A 407 15.33 10.37 35.83
C ILE A 407 15.94 10.95 37.13
N ASN A 408 16.69 10.14 37.87
CA ASN A 408 17.33 10.54 39.13
C ASN A 408 18.32 11.71 38.96
N LYS A 409 19.01 11.80 37.81
CA LYS A 409 19.92 12.91 37.50
C LYS A 409 19.15 14.19 37.16
N LEU A 410 18.03 14.06 36.42
CA LEU A 410 17.14 15.17 36.10
C LEU A 410 16.50 15.77 37.36
N PHE A 411 16.03 14.95 38.29
CA PHE A 411 15.50 15.41 39.59
C PHE A 411 16.55 16.15 40.42
N ARG A 412 17.77 15.60 40.56
CA ARG A 412 18.87 16.28 41.27
C ARG A 412 19.24 17.65 40.64
N SER A 413 19.06 17.81 39.33
CA SER A 413 19.24 19.09 38.63
C SER A 413 18.02 20.03 38.67
N GLY A 414 16.91 19.63 39.31
CA GLY A 414 15.64 20.37 39.27
C GLY A 414 15.10 20.54 37.84
N GLY A 415 15.37 19.58 36.96
CA GLY A 415 15.20 19.72 35.52
C GLY A 415 13.81 19.37 34.98
N ILE A 416 12.82 19.11 35.83
CA ILE A 416 11.50 18.62 35.41
C ILE A 416 10.43 19.67 35.75
N TYR A 417 9.58 19.96 34.77
CA TYR A 417 8.52 20.97 34.88
C TYR A 417 7.21 20.38 34.35
N THR A 418 6.09 20.72 34.97
CA THR A 418 4.78 20.65 34.31
C THR A 418 4.63 21.87 33.39
N ILE A 419 3.47 21.99 32.73
CA ILE A 419 3.13 23.22 32.02
C ILE A 419 2.99 24.43 32.97
N LYS A 420 2.56 24.21 34.22
CA LYS A 420 2.25 25.27 35.18
C LYS A 420 3.43 25.61 36.11
N GLU A 421 4.20 24.62 36.55
CA GLU A 421 5.17 24.79 37.64
C GLU A 421 6.38 23.82 37.59
N LYS A 422 7.41 24.13 38.37
CA LYS A 422 8.65 23.35 38.48
C LYS A 422 8.49 22.25 39.54
N ILE A 423 8.82 21.01 39.18
CA ILE A 423 8.71 19.87 40.10
C ILE A 423 9.98 19.77 40.92
N THR A 424 9.89 20.09 42.22
CA THR A 424 11.05 20.21 43.13
C THR A 424 11.42 18.92 43.85
N SER A 425 10.49 17.97 43.99
CA SER A 425 10.72 16.70 44.70
C SER A 425 10.22 15.50 43.88
N SER A 426 10.99 14.41 43.93
CA SER A 426 10.66 13.13 43.28
C SER A 426 9.49 12.38 43.94
N PHE A 427 9.07 12.80 45.13
CA PHE A 427 7.96 12.21 45.88
C PHE A 427 6.60 12.88 45.59
N ILE A 428 6.59 13.99 44.84
CA ILE A 428 5.34 14.68 44.50
C ILE A 428 4.50 13.77 43.58
N GLN A 429 3.26 13.53 44.01
CA GLN A 429 2.26 12.81 43.24
C GLN A 429 1.56 13.75 42.26
N ILE A 430 1.18 13.23 41.09
CA ILE A 430 0.46 14.02 40.09
C ILE A 430 -1.01 14.19 40.52
N THR A 431 -1.46 15.43 40.61
CA THR A 431 -2.86 15.80 40.92
C THR A 431 -3.64 16.18 39.67
N LYS A 432 -4.97 16.28 39.77
CA LYS A 432 -5.85 16.71 38.68
C LYS A 432 -5.55 18.12 38.15
N ASP A 433 -5.00 18.99 39.00
CA ASP A 433 -4.73 20.40 38.64
C ASP A 433 -3.59 20.55 37.63
N TRP A 434 -2.75 19.53 37.46
CA TRP A 434 -1.65 19.51 36.49
C TRP A 434 -2.11 19.16 35.06
N LEU A 435 -3.39 18.83 34.90
CA LEU A 435 -3.97 18.30 33.67
C LEU A 435 -4.64 19.41 32.85
N ILE A 436 -4.57 19.30 31.52
CA ILE A 436 -5.32 20.11 30.57
C ILE A 436 -6.64 19.38 30.28
N GLU A 437 -7.76 20.05 30.58
CA GLU A 437 -9.14 19.56 30.43
C GLU A 437 -9.34 18.12 31.01
N GLU A 438 -8.70 17.84 32.16
CA GLU A 438 -8.61 16.52 32.83
C GLU A 438 -8.08 15.34 31.99
N LYS A 439 -7.65 15.57 30.74
CA LYS A 439 -7.30 14.49 29.78
C LYS A 439 -5.84 14.48 29.34
N ILE A 440 -5.13 15.61 29.34
CA ILE A 440 -3.73 15.64 28.87
C ILE A 440 -2.79 16.19 29.95
N LEU A 441 -1.75 15.42 30.26
CA LEU A 441 -0.60 15.83 31.06
C LEU A 441 0.58 16.11 30.12
N ILE A 442 1.26 17.24 30.28
CA ILE A 442 2.49 17.55 29.53
C ILE A 442 3.63 17.77 30.51
N LEU A 443 4.67 16.95 30.36
CA LEU A 443 5.90 16.99 31.18
C LEU A 443 7.07 17.47 30.33
N LYS A 444 7.78 18.50 30.82
CA LYS A 444 9.01 19.01 30.24
C LYS A 444 10.20 18.38 30.96
N LEU A 445 11.02 17.63 30.22
CA LEU A 445 12.24 16.98 30.70
C LEU A 445 13.46 17.77 30.22
N GLY A 446 14.01 18.57 31.14
CA GLY A 446 15.13 19.48 30.89
C GLY A 446 14.76 20.65 29.97
N LYS A 447 15.77 21.17 29.25
CA LYS A 447 15.56 22.25 28.28
C LYS A 447 15.07 21.79 26.90
N LYS A 448 15.18 20.50 26.56
CA LYS A 448 15.06 20.00 25.17
C LYS A 448 13.90 19.02 24.89
N ARG A 449 13.39 18.27 25.88
CA ARG A 449 12.43 17.18 25.63
C ARG A 449 11.10 17.45 26.31
N HIS A 450 10.02 17.14 25.62
CA HIS A 450 8.66 17.12 26.17
C HIS A 450 8.07 15.72 26.02
N ILE A 451 7.19 15.34 26.94
CA ILE A 451 6.32 14.17 26.85
C ILE A 451 4.88 14.67 26.95
N ILE A 452 4.04 14.27 26.00
CA ILE A 452 2.60 14.47 26.03
C ILE A 452 1.98 13.13 26.42
N ILE A 453 1.25 13.11 27.53
CA ILE A 453 0.55 11.95 28.06
C ILE A 453 -0.94 12.21 27.97
N ASN A 454 -1.63 11.47 27.12
CA ASN A 454 -3.08 11.42 27.12
C ASN A 454 -3.53 10.40 28.17
N MET A 455 -4.21 10.88 29.21
CA MET A 455 -4.87 10.02 30.18
C MET A 455 -6.21 9.60 29.60
N LEU A 456 -6.41 8.30 29.46
CA LEU A 456 -7.76 7.76 29.45
C LEU A 456 -8.29 7.90 30.87
N GLU A 457 -9.54 8.34 31.01
CA GLU A 457 -10.20 8.27 32.30
C GLU A 457 -10.31 6.81 32.76
N ASP A 458 -10.49 6.59 34.06
CA ASP A 458 -10.95 5.31 34.57
C ASP A 458 -12.41 5.12 34.14
N VAL A 459 -12.58 4.86 32.85
CA VAL A 459 -13.63 3.95 32.47
C VAL A 459 -13.31 2.63 33.16
N ASN A 460 -14.34 2.04 33.76
CA ASN A 460 -14.34 0.64 34.19
C ASN A 460 -13.50 -0.23 33.24
N LYS A 461 -12.81 -1.25 33.78
CA LYS A 461 -11.89 -2.21 33.11
C LYS A 461 -12.44 -2.94 31.84
N ASN A 462 -13.63 -2.54 31.41
CA ASN A 462 -14.32 -2.86 30.17
C ASN A 462 -13.92 -1.98 28.96
N GLU A 463 -13.36 -0.77 29.09
CA GLU A 463 -13.09 0.10 27.91
C GLU A 463 -11.66 0.22 27.37
N GLU A 464 -10.60 0.06 28.18
CA GLU A 464 -9.28 -0.28 27.60
C GLU A 464 -9.36 -1.63 26.87
N LYS A 465 -10.20 -2.54 27.39
CA LYS A 465 -10.74 -3.64 26.60
C LYS A 465 -11.40 -3.10 25.34
N LYS A 466 -12.54 -2.39 25.36
CA LYS A 466 -13.18 -1.88 24.12
C LYS A 466 -12.33 -1.09 23.13
N ILE A 467 -11.12 -0.57 23.37
CA ILE A 467 -10.32 0.06 22.28
C ILE A 467 -9.38 -0.94 21.61
N PHE A 468 -8.53 -1.64 22.36
CA PHE A 468 -7.72 -2.72 21.76
C PHE A 468 -8.60 -3.87 21.26
N ILE A 469 -9.77 -4.02 21.90
CA ILE A 469 -10.82 -4.89 21.44
C ILE A 469 -11.71 -4.21 20.37
N THR A 470 -11.97 -2.89 20.23
CA THR A 470 -12.58 -2.40 18.95
C THR A 470 -11.63 -2.40 17.75
N SER A 471 -10.38 -2.86 17.90
CA SER A 471 -9.66 -3.55 16.81
C SER A 471 -9.88 -5.07 16.80
N THR A 472 -9.81 -5.73 17.97
CA THR A 472 -10.03 -7.18 18.12
C THR A 472 -11.51 -7.59 17.91
N GLU A 473 -12.48 -7.33 18.80
CA GLU A 473 -13.95 -7.31 18.53
C GLU A 473 -14.35 -6.77 17.16
N LEU A 474 -13.74 -5.73 16.56
CA LEU A 474 -14.15 -5.36 15.20
C LEU A 474 -13.69 -6.41 14.18
N SER A 475 -12.47 -6.93 14.32
CA SER A 475 -11.99 -8.07 13.52
C SER A 475 -12.72 -9.39 13.86
N THR A 476 -13.13 -9.60 15.10
CA THR A 476 -13.78 -10.81 15.63
C THR A 476 -15.27 -10.79 15.33
N SER A 477 -15.95 -9.65 15.45
CA SER A 477 -17.32 -9.42 14.98
C SER A 477 -17.38 -9.51 13.47
N PHE A 478 -16.41 -8.94 12.75
CA PHE A 478 -16.25 -9.17 11.31
C PHE A 478 -16.04 -10.65 10.99
N PHE A 479 -15.18 -11.36 11.73
CA PHE A 479 -14.91 -12.78 11.52
C PHE A 479 -16.12 -13.67 11.86
N ILE A 480 -16.85 -13.39 12.94
CA ILE A 480 -18.13 -14.02 13.29
C ILE A 480 -19.15 -13.75 12.18
N SER A 481 -19.37 -12.50 11.78
CA SER A 481 -20.32 -12.18 10.70
C SER A 481 -19.90 -12.78 9.35
N PHE A 482 -18.60 -12.91 9.07
CA PHE A 482 -18.08 -13.54 7.87
C PHE A 482 -18.26 -15.07 7.89
N LEU A 483 -17.94 -15.73 9.01
CA LEU A 483 -18.15 -17.17 9.20
C LEU A 483 -19.63 -17.52 9.23
N SER A 484 -20.43 -16.84 10.05
CA SER A 484 -21.89 -17.01 10.10
C SER A 484 -22.54 -16.70 8.75
N GLY A 485 -22.07 -15.68 8.02
CA GLY A 485 -22.51 -15.41 6.65
C GLY A 485 -22.14 -16.53 5.67
N GLY A 486 -20.94 -17.10 5.80
CA GLY A 486 -20.49 -18.26 5.04
C GLY A 486 -21.33 -19.52 5.30
N ILE A 487 -21.52 -19.88 6.58
CA ILE A 487 -22.32 -21.03 7.00
C ILE A 487 -23.79 -20.84 6.61
N ALA A 488 -24.38 -19.66 6.87
CA ALA A 488 -25.74 -19.33 6.44
C ALA A 488 -25.94 -19.51 4.93
N GLY A 489 -24.96 -19.05 4.13
CA GLY A 489 -24.94 -19.29 2.70
C GLY A 489 -24.90 -20.79 2.34
N ILE A 490 -24.04 -21.58 3.02
CA ILE A 490 -23.88 -23.01 2.77
C ILE A 490 -25.15 -23.80 3.10
N VAL A 491 -25.75 -23.54 4.27
CA VAL A 491 -27.00 -24.20 4.69
C VAL A 491 -28.14 -23.82 3.75
N SER A 492 -28.32 -22.53 3.48
CA SER A 492 -29.35 -22.03 2.57
C SER A 492 -29.26 -22.67 1.18
N ARG A 493 -28.06 -22.74 0.58
CA ARG A 493 -27.85 -23.37 -0.73
C ARG A 493 -28.09 -24.88 -0.71
N THR A 494 -27.77 -25.54 0.39
CA THR A 494 -27.97 -26.98 0.56
C THR A 494 -29.46 -27.34 0.66
N VAL A 495 -30.24 -26.59 1.45
CA VAL A 495 -31.69 -26.79 1.57
C VAL A 495 -32.39 -26.62 0.22
N VAL A 496 -32.01 -25.62 -0.58
CA VAL A 496 -32.63 -25.39 -1.89
C VAL A 496 -31.99 -26.15 -3.05
N SER A 497 -30.97 -26.98 -2.81
CA SER A 497 -30.30 -27.78 -3.84
C SER A 497 -31.25 -28.61 -4.71
N PRO A 498 -32.29 -29.29 -4.18
CA PRO A 498 -33.24 -30.04 -5.01
C PRO A 498 -33.98 -29.15 -6.01
N LEU A 499 -34.46 -27.98 -5.57
CA LEU A 499 -35.18 -27.01 -6.42
C LEU A 499 -34.24 -26.34 -7.42
N GLU A 500 -33.01 -26.02 -7.02
CA GLU A 500 -31.97 -25.51 -7.92
C GLU A 500 -31.58 -26.54 -9.00
N ARG A 501 -31.55 -27.83 -8.67
CA ARG A 501 -31.29 -28.89 -9.66
C ARG A 501 -32.44 -29.00 -10.66
N VAL A 502 -33.69 -29.03 -10.18
CA VAL A 502 -34.88 -29.05 -11.06
C VAL A 502 -34.93 -27.80 -11.94
N LYS A 503 -34.61 -26.61 -11.40
CA LYS A 503 -34.48 -25.36 -12.20
C LYS A 503 -33.51 -25.55 -13.37
N ILE A 504 -32.27 -25.95 -13.09
CA ILE A 504 -31.22 -26.08 -14.11
C ILE A 504 -31.61 -27.11 -15.17
N ILE A 505 -32.20 -28.25 -14.76
CA ILE A 505 -32.70 -29.28 -15.69
C ILE A 505 -33.85 -28.74 -16.55
N PHE A 506 -34.75 -27.93 -16.01
CA PHE A 506 -35.86 -27.35 -16.77
C PHE A 506 -35.40 -26.29 -17.79
N GLN A 507 -34.37 -25.48 -17.46
CA GLN A 507 -33.85 -24.42 -18.34
C GLN A 507 -33.18 -24.93 -19.63
N ILE A 508 -32.82 -26.21 -19.65
CA ILE A 508 -31.97 -26.86 -20.67
C ILE A 508 -32.72 -27.96 -21.44
N GLN A 509 -33.99 -28.23 -21.09
CA GLN A 509 -34.81 -29.21 -21.80
C GLN A 509 -35.21 -28.77 -23.22
N ASP A 510 -35.31 -29.78 -24.08
CA ASP A 510 -35.75 -29.66 -25.48
C ASP A 510 -37.29 -29.77 -25.56
N LYS A 511 -37.84 -29.74 -26.78
CA LYS A 511 -39.29 -29.92 -27.03
C LYS A 511 -39.84 -31.21 -26.38
N ASN A 512 -39.03 -32.26 -26.32
CA ASN A 512 -39.36 -33.51 -25.64
C ASN A 512 -39.20 -33.33 -24.12
N LYS A 513 -40.29 -32.92 -23.46
CA LYS A 513 -40.34 -32.68 -22.00
C LYS A 513 -40.16 -34.00 -21.21
N HIS A 514 -38.91 -34.42 -21.01
CA HIS A 514 -38.55 -35.63 -20.25
C HIS A 514 -38.87 -35.54 -18.74
N TYR A 515 -39.19 -34.36 -18.23
CA TYR A 515 -39.69 -34.13 -16.87
C TYR A 515 -40.86 -33.13 -16.93
N GLN A 516 -42.02 -33.48 -16.36
CA GLN A 516 -43.21 -32.64 -16.35
C GLN A 516 -43.67 -32.34 -14.92
N GLY A 517 -43.57 -31.08 -14.50
CA GLY A 517 -43.93 -30.65 -13.15
C GLY A 517 -42.85 -30.95 -12.10
N ILE A 518 -42.84 -30.15 -11.03
CA ILE A 518 -41.76 -30.14 -10.03
C ILE A 518 -41.74 -31.44 -9.21
N MET A 519 -42.90 -31.90 -8.75
CA MET A 519 -43.00 -33.11 -7.91
C MET A 519 -42.63 -34.39 -8.66
N SER A 520 -43.01 -34.49 -9.95
CA SER A 520 -42.59 -35.60 -10.82
C SER A 520 -41.08 -35.56 -11.06
N ALA A 521 -40.51 -34.38 -11.30
CA ALA A 521 -39.07 -34.22 -11.49
C ALA A 521 -38.27 -34.61 -10.25
N LEU A 522 -38.69 -34.18 -9.06
CA LEU A 522 -38.08 -34.58 -7.80
C LEU A 522 -38.21 -36.09 -7.56
N SER A 523 -39.41 -36.66 -7.67
CA SER A 523 -39.67 -38.10 -7.50
C SER A 523 -38.84 -38.97 -8.44
N LYS A 524 -38.69 -38.55 -9.70
CA LYS A 524 -37.86 -39.25 -10.69
C LYS A 524 -36.36 -39.19 -10.33
N ILE A 525 -35.83 -38.01 -9.96
CA ILE A 525 -34.43 -37.87 -9.50
C ILE A 525 -34.17 -38.74 -8.25
N TRP A 526 -35.13 -38.82 -7.33
CA TRP A 526 -35.02 -39.68 -6.14
C TRP A 526 -34.96 -41.17 -6.50
N LYS A 527 -35.84 -41.63 -7.40
CA LYS A 527 -35.86 -43.03 -7.86
C LYS A 527 -34.64 -43.42 -8.69
N GLU A 528 -34.07 -42.50 -9.47
CA GLU A 528 -32.94 -42.75 -10.37
C GLU A 528 -31.57 -42.59 -9.69
N GLU A 529 -31.43 -41.66 -8.73
CA GLU A 529 -30.12 -41.26 -8.15
C GLU A 529 -30.09 -41.12 -6.62
N GLY A 530 -31.23 -41.28 -5.94
CA GLY A 530 -31.37 -41.11 -4.50
C GLY A 530 -30.97 -39.71 -3.98
N PHE A 531 -30.63 -39.64 -2.68
CA PHE A 531 -30.24 -38.39 -2.02
C PHE A 531 -28.99 -37.74 -2.64
N LYS A 532 -28.01 -38.54 -3.06
CA LYS A 532 -26.81 -38.03 -3.77
C LYS A 532 -27.19 -37.30 -5.07
N GLY A 533 -28.28 -37.71 -5.71
CA GLY A 533 -28.88 -37.00 -6.85
C GLY A 533 -29.25 -35.56 -6.53
N TYR A 534 -30.03 -35.30 -5.49
CA TYR A 534 -30.47 -33.94 -5.13
C TYR A 534 -29.32 -32.98 -4.80
N MET A 535 -28.17 -33.50 -4.36
CA MET A 535 -26.99 -32.70 -3.99
C MET A 535 -25.95 -32.57 -5.11
N ARG A 536 -26.22 -33.05 -6.35
CA ARG A 536 -25.28 -32.93 -7.47
C ARG A 536 -25.05 -31.48 -7.89
N GLY A 537 -23.79 -31.06 -7.76
CA GLY A 537 -23.35 -29.67 -7.97
C GLY A 537 -23.41 -28.80 -6.70
N ASN A 538 -24.03 -29.25 -5.60
CA ASN A 538 -24.13 -28.46 -4.38
C ASN A 538 -22.76 -28.20 -3.72
N GLY A 539 -21.87 -29.19 -3.70
CA GLY A 539 -20.51 -29.00 -3.17
C GLY A 539 -19.75 -27.86 -3.86
N VAL A 540 -19.98 -27.63 -5.15
CA VAL A 540 -19.41 -26.49 -5.89
C VAL A 540 -20.07 -25.17 -5.50
N ASN A 541 -21.36 -25.16 -5.15
CA ASN A 541 -22.02 -23.97 -4.61
C ASN A 541 -21.46 -23.60 -3.23
N CYS A 542 -21.30 -24.58 -2.35
CA CYS A 542 -20.76 -24.37 -1.01
C CYS A 542 -19.32 -23.82 -1.10
N LEU A 543 -18.48 -24.42 -1.94
CA LEU A 543 -17.11 -23.96 -2.19
C LEU A 543 -17.06 -22.54 -2.77
N ARG A 544 -18.05 -22.14 -3.58
CA ARG A 544 -18.08 -20.82 -4.23
C ARG A 544 -18.37 -19.66 -3.26
N ILE A 545 -19.00 -19.91 -2.12
CA ILE A 545 -19.49 -18.84 -1.22
C ILE A 545 -18.34 -18.01 -0.64
N PHE A 546 -17.30 -18.64 -0.09
CA PHE A 546 -16.19 -17.90 0.52
C PHE A 546 -15.41 -17.04 -0.49
N PRO A 547 -14.99 -17.54 -1.68
CA PRO A 547 -14.34 -16.70 -2.70
C PRO A 547 -15.26 -15.60 -3.23
N TYR A 548 -16.57 -15.89 -3.39
CA TYR A 548 -17.56 -14.90 -3.83
C TYR A 548 -17.67 -13.74 -2.85
N SER A 549 -17.95 -14.01 -1.57
CA SER A 549 -18.14 -12.98 -0.54
C SER A 549 -16.86 -12.17 -0.29
N SER A 550 -15.69 -12.83 -0.28
CA SER A 550 -14.39 -12.17 -0.10
C SER A 550 -14.09 -11.19 -1.24
N THR A 551 -14.27 -11.64 -2.48
CA THR A 551 -14.02 -10.80 -3.68
C THR A 551 -15.04 -9.67 -3.80
N GLN A 552 -16.30 -9.93 -3.44
CA GLN A 552 -17.36 -8.91 -3.43
C GLN A 552 -17.04 -7.81 -2.40
N PHE A 553 -16.59 -8.16 -1.19
CA PHE A 553 -16.24 -7.18 -0.16
C PHE A 553 -15.02 -6.34 -0.53
N ALA A 554 -13.96 -6.97 -1.05
CA ALA A 554 -12.77 -6.28 -1.54
C ALA A 554 -13.11 -5.31 -2.69
N SER A 555 -13.84 -5.80 -3.70
CA SER A 555 -14.25 -4.98 -4.86
C SER A 555 -15.18 -3.84 -4.44
N TYR A 556 -16.12 -4.08 -3.52
CA TYR A 556 -17.01 -3.04 -2.99
C TYR A 556 -16.23 -1.92 -2.30
N THR A 557 -15.19 -2.27 -1.53
CA THR A 557 -14.32 -1.29 -0.87
C THR A 557 -13.58 -0.44 -1.89
N VAL A 558 -12.98 -1.07 -2.90
CA VAL A 558 -12.28 -0.37 -4.00
C VAL A 558 -13.22 0.56 -4.78
N TYR A 559 -14.40 0.09 -5.18
CA TYR A 559 -15.37 0.93 -5.88
C TYR A 559 -15.88 2.08 -4.99
N LYS A 560 -16.15 1.84 -3.72
CA LYS A 560 -16.60 2.88 -2.76
C LYS A 560 -15.58 4.02 -2.62
N GLU A 561 -14.30 3.70 -2.50
CA GLU A 561 -13.25 4.73 -2.43
C GLU A 561 -13.02 5.45 -3.77
N ASN A 562 -13.10 4.74 -4.91
CA ASN A 562 -13.02 5.35 -6.23
C ASN A 562 -14.22 6.28 -6.52
N TYR A 563 -15.43 5.94 -6.07
CA TYR A 563 -16.60 6.82 -6.17
C TYR A 563 -16.43 8.09 -5.32
N LYS A 564 -15.93 7.98 -4.07
CA LYS A 564 -15.57 9.17 -3.27
C LYS A 564 -14.58 10.06 -4.02
N LEU A 565 -13.49 9.51 -4.54
CA LEU A 565 -12.47 10.24 -5.30
C LEU A 565 -13.03 10.95 -6.55
N THR A 566 -14.00 10.34 -7.22
CA THR A 566 -14.61 10.89 -8.43
C THR A 566 -15.63 11.98 -8.10
N VAL A 567 -16.49 11.78 -7.09
CA VAL A 567 -17.46 12.79 -6.63
C VAL A 567 -16.75 14.00 -6.01
N PHE A 568 -15.70 13.78 -5.22
CA PHE A 568 -14.86 14.83 -4.63
C PHE A 568 -14.13 15.69 -5.67
N LYS A 569 -13.86 15.14 -6.87
CA LYS A 569 -13.29 15.90 -7.99
C LYS A 569 -14.30 16.72 -8.78
N LEU A 570 -15.59 16.37 -8.76
CA LEU A 570 -16.55 16.91 -9.73
C LEU A 570 -17.53 17.94 -9.14
N LEU A 571 -18.01 17.79 -7.88
CA LEU A 571 -19.30 18.42 -7.52
C LEU A 571 -19.55 18.96 -6.09
N MET A 572 -18.58 19.08 -5.17
CA MET A 572 -18.84 19.75 -3.88
C MET A 572 -17.67 20.55 -3.28
N PRO A 573 -17.79 21.88 -3.15
CA PRO A 573 -17.60 22.54 -1.86
C PRO A 573 -18.75 22.15 -0.90
N PHE A 574 -18.50 22.15 0.41
CA PHE A 574 -19.44 21.81 1.51
C PHE A 574 -19.84 20.33 1.70
N GLY A 575 -19.03 19.62 2.50
CA GLY A 575 -19.52 19.15 3.81
C GLY A 575 -20.34 17.85 3.93
N LYS A 576 -20.69 17.14 2.84
CA LYS A 576 -21.33 15.81 2.96
C LYS A 576 -20.31 14.67 2.84
N THR A 577 -20.10 13.94 3.93
CA THR A 577 -19.13 12.83 4.05
C THR A 577 -19.69 11.46 3.63
N GLU A 578 -20.97 11.36 3.30
CA GLU A 578 -21.66 10.12 2.98
C GLU A 578 -22.15 10.05 1.54
N LEU A 579 -21.81 8.94 0.85
CA LEU A 579 -22.30 8.63 -0.50
C LEU A 579 -23.82 8.41 -0.50
N ASP A 580 -24.50 8.89 -1.54
CA ASP A 580 -25.94 8.74 -1.70
C ASP A 580 -26.35 7.28 -1.97
N THR A 581 -27.61 6.94 -1.69
CA THR A 581 -28.16 5.57 -1.78
C THR A 581 -27.96 4.93 -3.16
N PRO A 582 -28.21 5.64 -4.30
CA PRO A 582 -27.95 5.10 -5.64
C PRO A 582 -26.47 4.82 -5.92
N GLN A 583 -25.55 5.60 -5.33
CA GLN A 583 -24.11 5.42 -5.48
C GLN A 583 -23.61 4.18 -4.74
N ARG A 584 -24.14 3.91 -3.53
CA ARG A 584 -23.83 2.68 -2.79
C ARG A 584 -24.31 1.43 -3.52
N LEU A 585 -25.46 1.52 -4.21
CA LEU A 585 -26.06 0.41 -4.95
C LEU A 585 -25.35 0.13 -6.27
N THR A 586 -24.96 1.16 -7.01
CA THR A 586 -24.14 0.99 -8.24
C THR A 586 -22.75 0.44 -7.92
N ALA A 587 -22.10 0.90 -6.86
CA ALA A 587 -20.87 0.29 -6.34
C ALA A 587 -21.07 -1.19 -5.92
N GLY A 588 -22.20 -1.50 -5.27
CA GLY A 588 -22.58 -2.88 -4.91
C GLY A 588 -22.83 -3.78 -6.13
N ALA A 589 -23.47 -3.25 -7.18
CA ALA A 589 -23.71 -3.94 -8.43
C ALA A 589 -22.40 -4.26 -9.15
N LEU A 590 -21.51 -3.28 -9.32
CA LEU A 590 -20.20 -3.44 -9.94
C LEU A 590 -19.31 -4.42 -9.15
N ALA A 591 -19.35 -4.35 -7.81
CA ALA A 591 -18.66 -5.31 -6.94
C ALA A 591 -19.18 -6.75 -7.12
N GLY A 592 -20.50 -6.93 -7.23
CA GLY A 592 -21.13 -8.23 -7.48
C GLY A 592 -20.85 -8.78 -8.89
N ILE A 593 -20.82 -7.92 -9.90
CA ILE A 593 -20.39 -8.28 -11.27
C ILE A 593 -18.93 -8.75 -11.22
N THR A 594 -18.03 -7.95 -10.65
CA THR A 594 -16.59 -8.26 -10.56
C THR A 594 -16.30 -9.56 -9.79
N SER A 595 -17.03 -9.85 -8.70
CA SER A 595 -16.86 -11.09 -7.93
C SER A 595 -17.40 -12.34 -8.64
N VAL A 596 -18.43 -12.19 -9.47
CA VAL A 596 -18.87 -13.23 -10.40
C VAL A 596 -17.81 -13.48 -11.46
N GLU A 597 -17.27 -12.44 -12.06
CA GLU A 597 -16.42 -12.50 -13.26
C GLU A 597 -14.99 -12.98 -12.99
N VAL A 598 -14.29 -12.47 -11.99
CA VAL A 598 -12.84 -12.70 -11.85
C VAL A 598 -12.53 -14.08 -11.24
N VAL A 599 -13.32 -14.51 -10.25
CA VAL A 599 -12.95 -15.66 -9.39
C VAL A 599 -13.95 -16.82 -9.45
N THR A 600 -15.25 -16.55 -9.59
CA THR A 600 -16.28 -17.57 -9.29
C THR A 600 -17.01 -18.16 -10.49
N TYR A 601 -16.83 -17.58 -11.67
CA TYR A 601 -17.43 -18.09 -12.92
C TYR A 601 -17.00 -19.53 -13.28
N PRO A 602 -15.71 -19.94 -13.16
CA PRO A 602 -15.28 -21.32 -13.44
C PRO A 602 -15.97 -22.37 -12.56
N LEU A 603 -16.32 -21.99 -11.32
CA LEU A 603 -17.11 -22.84 -10.41
C LEU A 603 -18.58 -22.89 -10.83
N ASP A 604 -19.18 -21.80 -11.32
CA ASP A 604 -20.57 -21.80 -11.78
C ASP A 604 -20.80 -22.66 -13.04
N ILE A 605 -19.89 -22.61 -14.03
CA ILE A 605 -19.99 -23.50 -15.21
C ILE A 605 -19.79 -24.97 -14.81
N THR A 606 -18.83 -25.26 -13.92
CA THR A 606 -18.58 -26.62 -13.42
C THR A 606 -19.79 -27.16 -12.64
N ARG A 607 -20.41 -26.34 -11.78
CA ARG A 607 -21.67 -26.65 -11.08
C ARG A 607 -22.78 -27.00 -12.05
N THR A 608 -23.05 -26.13 -13.04
CA THR A 608 -24.14 -26.34 -14.01
C THR A 608 -24.01 -27.69 -14.70
N ARG A 609 -22.81 -28.03 -15.20
CA ARG A 609 -22.55 -29.29 -15.92
C ARG A 609 -22.72 -30.52 -15.03
N LEU A 610 -22.21 -30.49 -13.79
CA LEU A 610 -22.38 -31.58 -12.82
C LEU A 610 -23.85 -31.85 -12.46
N SER A 611 -24.70 -30.82 -12.40
CA SER A 611 -26.14 -30.98 -12.11
C SER A 611 -26.94 -31.63 -13.25
N ILE A 612 -26.41 -31.60 -14.48
CA ILE A 612 -27.09 -32.06 -15.71
C ILE A 612 -26.52 -33.37 -16.24
N GLN A 613 -25.28 -33.71 -15.89
CA GLN A 613 -24.58 -34.87 -16.42
C GLN A 613 -25.36 -36.19 -16.31
N SER A 614 -26.12 -36.39 -15.22
CA SER A 614 -27.00 -37.57 -15.07
C SER A 614 -28.26 -37.52 -15.94
N ALA A 615 -28.74 -36.32 -16.30
CA ALA A 615 -30.01 -36.08 -16.97
C ALA A 615 -29.86 -35.99 -18.51
N SER A 616 -28.67 -35.69 -19.01
CA SER A 616 -28.34 -35.67 -20.44
C SER A 616 -27.79 -37.00 -20.96
N LEU A 617 -27.25 -37.86 -20.08
CA LEU A 617 -26.85 -39.22 -20.43
C LEU A 617 -28.00 -40.19 -20.19
N PRO A 618 -28.58 -40.83 -21.22
CA PRO A 618 -29.55 -41.90 -20.99
C PRO A 618 -28.86 -43.05 -20.24
N LEU A 619 -29.34 -43.36 -19.04
CA LEU A 619 -28.79 -44.39 -18.13
C LEU A 619 -28.62 -45.78 -18.77
N LYS A 620 -29.28 -46.06 -19.91
CA LYS A 620 -29.06 -47.27 -20.72
C LYS A 620 -27.68 -47.38 -21.40
N LEU A 621 -26.92 -46.29 -21.53
CA LEU A 621 -25.55 -46.30 -22.07
C LEU A 621 -24.46 -46.31 -20.99
N ILE A 622 -24.83 -46.21 -19.71
CA ILE A 622 -23.87 -46.27 -18.61
C ILE A 622 -23.65 -47.75 -18.26
N ASN A 623 -22.58 -48.33 -18.79
CA ASN A 623 -21.96 -49.51 -18.18
C ASN A 623 -21.75 -49.20 -16.69
N ARG A 624 -22.27 -50.06 -15.81
CA ARG A 624 -22.36 -49.84 -14.34
C ARG A 624 -21.04 -49.50 -13.64
N ASN A 625 -19.91 -49.64 -14.32
CA ASN A 625 -18.55 -49.46 -13.80
C ASN A 625 -17.85 -48.16 -14.25
N GLN A 626 -18.48 -47.25 -15.02
CA GLN A 626 -17.88 -45.93 -15.32
C GLN A 626 -18.26 -44.87 -14.27
N GLU A 627 -17.27 -44.48 -13.45
CA GLU A 627 -17.43 -43.39 -12.49
C GLU A 627 -17.66 -42.03 -13.17
N LEU A 628 -18.75 -41.38 -12.77
CA LEU A 628 -19.07 -40.01 -13.15
C LEU A 628 -17.97 -39.04 -12.66
N PRO A 629 -17.48 -38.13 -13.51
CA PRO A 629 -16.35 -37.27 -13.16
C PRO A 629 -16.68 -36.28 -12.05
N GLY A 630 -15.88 -36.32 -10.98
CA GLY A 630 -15.92 -35.33 -9.90
C GLY A 630 -15.54 -33.91 -10.36
N ILE A 631 -15.67 -32.96 -9.44
CA ILE A 631 -15.50 -31.51 -9.66
C ILE A 631 -14.23 -31.19 -10.46
N TRP A 632 -13.08 -31.72 -10.01
CA TRP A 632 -11.78 -31.48 -10.64
C TRP A 632 -11.68 -32.06 -12.06
N LYS A 633 -12.20 -33.28 -12.27
CA LYS A 633 -12.19 -33.96 -13.58
C LYS A 633 -13.10 -33.23 -14.59
N THR A 634 -14.26 -32.76 -14.16
CA THR A 634 -15.14 -31.92 -14.99
C THR A 634 -14.51 -30.58 -15.33
N MET A 635 -13.89 -29.87 -14.38
CA MET A 635 -13.20 -28.61 -14.64
C MET A 635 -11.98 -28.78 -15.57
N LYS A 636 -11.18 -29.84 -15.37
CA LYS A 636 -10.05 -30.21 -16.24
C LYS A 636 -10.51 -30.54 -17.67
N ASN A 637 -11.65 -31.22 -17.82
CA ASN A 637 -12.23 -31.52 -19.13
C ASN A 637 -12.66 -30.24 -19.87
N ILE A 638 -13.28 -29.25 -19.20
CA ILE A 638 -13.62 -27.96 -19.82
C ILE A 638 -12.34 -27.27 -20.32
N TYR A 639 -11.29 -27.24 -19.51
CA TYR A 639 -10.02 -26.60 -19.87
C TYR A 639 -9.32 -27.29 -21.05
N ILE A 640 -9.16 -28.61 -21.01
CA ILE A 640 -8.38 -29.35 -22.01
C ILE A 640 -9.14 -29.54 -23.32
N ILE A 641 -10.44 -29.84 -23.27
CA ILE A 641 -11.20 -30.29 -24.46
C ILE A 641 -11.84 -29.12 -25.22
N GLU A 642 -12.18 -28.01 -24.53
CA GLU A 642 -13.03 -26.96 -25.11
C GLU A 642 -12.37 -25.60 -25.38
N GLY A 643 -11.04 -25.50 -25.22
CA GLY A 643 -10.26 -24.31 -25.57
C GLY A 643 -9.72 -23.48 -24.39
N GLY A 644 -9.20 -24.13 -23.35
CA GLY A 644 -8.43 -23.49 -22.29
C GLY A 644 -9.23 -22.52 -21.42
N LEU A 645 -8.59 -21.44 -20.97
CA LEU A 645 -9.19 -20.46 -20.05
C LEU A 645 -10.50 -19.86 -20.60
N LYS A 646 -10.57 -19.56 -21.91
CA LYS A 646 -11.78 -18.99 -22.54
C LYS A 646 -13.01 -19.91 -22.40
N ALA A 647 -12.81 -21.23 -22.35
CA ALA A 647 -13.89 -22.20 -22.18
C ALA A 647 -14.55 -22.11 -20.80
N LEU A 648 -13.77 -21.82 -19.76
CA LEU A 648 -14.26 -21.69 -18.38
C LEU A 648 -15.16 -20.44 -18.18
N TYR A 649 -15.15 -19.48 -19.10
CA TYR A 649 -15.95 -18.24 -19.05
C TYR A 649 -17.12 -18.18 -20.06
N LYS A 650 -17.46 -19.30 -20.71
CA LYS A 650 -18.61 -19.38 -21.64
C LYS A 650 -19.92 -19.04 -20.92
N GLY A 651 -20.64 -18.03 -21.41
CA GLY A 651 -21.90 -17.52 -20.85
C GLY A 651 -21.78 -16.27 -19.94
N ILE A 652 -20.59 -15.66 -19.84
CA ILE A 652 -20.37 -14.44 -19.06
C ILE A 652 -21.20 -13.25 -19.58
N TRP A 653 -21.32 -13.08 -20.90
CA TRP A 653 -22.09 -11.98 -21.49
C TRP A 653 -23.60 -11.99 -21.16
N PRO A 654 -24.35 -13.12 -21.32
CA PRO A 654 -25.69 -13.24 -20.77
C PRO A 654 -25.79 -12.99 -19.25
N THR A 655 -24.72 -13.27 -18.50
CA THR A 655 -24.68 -13.01 -17.05
C THR A 655 -24.63 -11.52 -16.76
N ILE A 656 -23.77 -10.75 -17.44
CA ILE A 656 -23.65 -9.29 -17.32
C ILE A 656 -24.99 -8.62 -17.68
N LEU A 657 -25.56 -9.00 -18.82
CA LEU A 657 -26.85 -8.48 -19.31
C LEU A 657 -28.02 -8.79 -18.36
N GLY A 658 -27.93 -9.84 -17.54
CA GLY A 658 -28.91 -10.15 -16.51
C GLY A 658 -28.72 -9.36 -15.21
N ILE A 659 -27.48 -9.18 -14.74
CA ILE A 659 -27.20 -8.61 -13.40
C ILE A 659 -27.51 -7.11 -13.35
N ALA A 660 -27.05 -6.32 -14.31
CA ALA A 660 -27.20 -4.86 -14.23
C ALA A 660 -28.68 -4.40 -14.24
N PRO A 661 -29.56 -4.90 -15.14
CA PRO A 661 -30.99 -4.58 -15.07
C PRO A 661 -31.67 -5.16 -13.83
N TYR A 662 -31.24 -6.33 -13.34
CA TYR A 662 -31.81 -6.95 -12.15
C TYR A 662 -31.61 -6.05 -10.92
N VAL A 663 -30.41 -5.52 -10.70
CA VAL A 663 -30.16 -4.65 -9.54
C VAL A 663 -30.96 -3.34 -9.63
N GLY A 664 -31.01 -2.72 -10.81
CA GLY A 664 -31.79 -1.49 -11.03
C GLY A 664 -33.29 -1.69 -10.79
N LEU A 665 -33.88 -2.72 -11.40
CA LEU A 665 -35.30 -3.05 -11.24
C LEU A 665 -35.62 -3.47 -9.80
N ASN A 666 -34.80 -4.32 -9.18
CA ASN A 666 -35.02 -4.79 -7.82
C ASN A 666 -35.04 -3.60 -6.84
N PHE A 667 -34.12 -2.64 -7.00
CA PHE A 667 -34.11 -1.43 -6.18
C PHE A 667 -35.35 -0.55 -6.40
N ALA A 668 -35.68 -0.21 -7.66
CA ALA A 668 -36.81 0.65 -7.97
C ALA A 668 -38.15 0.07 -7.46
N ILE A 669 -38.34 -1.25 -7.62
CA ILE A 669 -39.51 -1.97 -7.11
C ILE A 669 -39.46 -2.06 -5.58
N TYR A 670 -38.30 -2.29 -4.96
CA TYR A 670 -38.16 -2.32 -3.50
C TYR A 670 -38.53 -0.97 -2.87
N GLU A 671 -38.06 0.15 -3.42
CA GLU A 671 -38.44 1.49 -2.93
C GLU A 671 -39.95 1.75 -3.10
N SER A 672 -40.52 1.33 -4.23
CA SER A 672 -41.96 1.48 -4.51
C SER A 672 -42.80 0.67 -3.51
N MET A 673 -42.44 -0.59 -3.28
CA MET A 673 -43.08 -1.46 -2.28
C MET A 673 -42.86 -0.94 -0.85
N LYS A 674 -41.68 -0.39 -0.54
CA LYS A 674 -41.39 0.24 0.76
C LYS A 674 -42.30 1.44 1.02
N LYS A 675 -42.53 2.29 0.01
CA LYS A 675 -43.46 3.43 0.10
C LYS A 675 -44.92 2.99 0.28
N LEU A 676 -45.34 1.89 -0.34
CA LEU A 676 -46.69 1.33 -0.19
C LEU A 676 -46.94 0.63 1.16
N ILE A 677 -45.88 0.09 1.78
CA ILE A 677 -45.97 -0.67 3.05
C ILE A 677 -45.70 0.21 4.29
N SER A 678 -45.03 1.36 4.12
CA SER A 678 -44.79 2.30 5.21
C SER A 678 -45.98 3.24 5.35
N GLN A 679 -46.95 2.89 6.20
CA GLN A 679 -47.88 3.87 6.76
C GLN A 679 -47.12 4.88 7.63
N GLU A 680 -47.74 6.04 7.86
CA GLU A 680 -47.12 7.27 8.35
C GLU A 680 -46.20 7.07 9.57
N ASP A 681 -45.00 7.66 9.49
CA ASP A 681 -43.96 7.78 10.53
C ASP A 681 -43.35 6.50 11.17
N GLY A 682 -43.49 5.33 10.54
CA GLY A 682 -42.82 4.09 10.97
C GLY A 682 -41.83 3.51 9.96
N GLN A 683 -40.62 3.12 10.39
CA GLN A 683 -39.82 2.18 9.58
C GLN A 683 -40.61 0.87 9.39
N PRO A 684 -40.64 0.27 8.17
CA PRO A 684 -41.41 -0.95 7.96
C PRO A 684 -40.94 -2.07 8.89
N THR A 685 -41.91 -2.85 9.38
CA THR A 685 -41.70 -4.01 10.24
C THR A 685 -40.72 -5.01 9.60
N VAL A 686 -40.08 -5.86 10.41
CA VAL A 686 -39.10 -6.85 9.90
C VAL A 686 -39.73 -7.73 8.81
N PHE A 687 -40.98 -8.16 9.00
CA PHE A 687 -41.76 -8.88 7.99
C PHE A 687 -42.09 -8.01 6.77
N GLY A 688 -42.45 -6.74 6.93
CA GLY A 688 -42.66 -5.81 5.81
C GLY A 688 -41.39 -5.62 4.96
N LYS A 689 -40.21 -5.52 5.59
CA LYS A 689 -38.89 -5.48 4.93
C LYS A 689 -38.57 -6.80 4.21
N PHE A 690 -38.95 -7.94 4.78
CA PHE A 690 -38.78 -9.27 4.19
C PHE A 690 -39.67 -9.47 2.95
N PHE A 691 -40.97 -9.20 3.05
CA PHE A 691 -41.92 -9.38 1.94
C PHE A 691 -41.67 -8.38 0.80
N SER A 692 -41.38 -7.11 1.10
CA SER A 692 -40.96 -6.15 0.06
C SER A 692 -39.71 -6.61 -0.69
N GLY A 693 -38.71 -7.17 0.02
CA GLY A 693 -37.51 -7.77 -0.57
C GLY A 693 -37.81 -9.01 -1.43
N ALA A 694 -38.68 -9.91 -0.95
CA ALA A 694 -39.06 -11.11 -1.68
C ALA A 694 -39.86 -10.80 -2.96
N ILE A 695 -40.80 -9.86 -2.91
CA ILE A 695 -41.66 -9.49 -4.05
C ILE A 695 -40.88 -8.67 -5.09
N SER A 696 -40.09 -7.67 -4.66
CA SER A 696 -39.20 -6.93 -5.58
C SER A 696 -38.20 -7.86 -6.27
N GLY A 697 -37.59 -8.78 -5.52
CA GLY A 697 -36.71 -9.81 -6.04
C GLY A 697 -37.40 -10.72 -7.05
N ALA A 698 -38.65 -11.15 -6.78
CA ALA A 698 -39.43 -12.00 -7.68
C ALA A 698 -39.80 -11.29 -9.00
N ILE A 699 -40.25 -10.03 -8.95
CA ILE A 699 -40.62 -9.26 -10.14
C ILE A 699 -39.37 -8.95 -10.98
N ALA A 700 -38.31 -8.41 -10.38
CA ALA A 700 -37.06 -8.10 -11.08
C ALA A 700 -36.42 -9.38 -11.68
N GLN A 701 -36.47 -10.49 -10.95
CA GLN A 701 -35.99 -11.78 -11.45
C GLN A 701 -36.85 -12.33 -12.59
N THR A 702 -38.16 -12.07 -12.61
CA THR A 702 -39.05 -12.46 -13.71
C THR A 702 -38.70 -11.68 -14.97
N ILE A 703 -38.54 -10.36 -14.89
CA ILE A 703 -38.17 -9.51 -16.03
C ILE A 703 -36.80 -9.90 -16.61
N THR A 704 -35.82 -10.20 -15.77
CA THR A 704 -34.45 -10.58 -16.19
C THR A 704 -34.27 -12.08 -16.46
N TYR A 705 -35.30 -12.90 -16.26
CA TYR A 705 -35.21 -14.36 -16.38
C TYR A 705 -34.70 -14.88 -17.74
N PRO A 706 -35.05 -14.28 -18.90
CA PRO A 706 -34.52 -14.72 -20.20
C PRO A 706 -32.98 -14.75 -20.26
N ALA A 707 -32.30 -13.82 -19.58
CA ALA A 707 -30.84 -13.77 -19.52
C ALA A 707 -30.24 -14.95 -18.72
N ASP A 708 -30.93 -15.41 -17.66
CA ASP A 708 -30.50 -16.58 -16.88
C ASP A 708 -30.73 -17.90 -17.65
N VAL A 709 -31.80 -18.01 -18.45
CA VAL A 709 -31.99 -19.15 -19.37
C VAL A 709 -30.88 -19.19 -20.42
N LEU A 710 -30.58 -18.05 -21.07
CA LEU A 710 -29.48 -17.95 -22.03
C LEU A 710 -28.14 -18.36 -21.40
N ARG A 711 -27.79 -17.79 -20.23
CA ARG A 711 -26.57 -18.15 -19.48
C ARG A 711 -26.42 -19.66 -19.32
N ARG A 712 -27.47 -20.34 -18.84
CA ARG A 712 -27.41 -21.79 -18.55
C ARG A 712 -27.23 -22.62 -19.83
N ARG A 713 -27.87 -22.24 -20.95
CA ARG A 713 -27.68 -22.91 -22.24
C ARG A 713 -26.27 -22.70 -22.81
N PHE A 714 -25.73 -21.48 -22.74
CA PHE A 714 -24.33 -21.21 -23.14
C PHE A 714 -23.28 -21.98 -22.31
N GLN A 715 -23.57 -22.27 -21.04
CA GLN A 715 -22.68 -23.06 -20.17
C GLN A 715 -22.60 -24.55 -20.55
N VAL A 716 -23.60 -25.09 -21.26
CA VAL A 716 -23.70 -26.52 -21.62
C VAL A 716 -23.65 -26.83 -23.12
N ALA A 717 -23.62 -25.80 -23.97
CA ALA A 717 -23.63 -25.89 -25.45
C ALA A 717 -22.59 -26.84 -26.09
N TYR A 718 -21.56 -27.24 -25.34
CA TYR A 718 -20.47 -28.09 -25.79
C TYR A 718 -20.42 -29.46 -25.09
N MET A 719 -21.40 -29.79 -24.24
CA MET A 719 -21.48 -31.11 -23.61
C MET A 719 -21.93 -32.18 -24.63
N PRO A 720 -21.31 -33.38 -24.61
CA PRO A 720 -21.76 -34.48 -25.44
C PRO A 720 -23.20 -34.89 -25.08
N GLY A 721 -24.05 -35.04 -26.09
CA GLY A 721 -25.47 -35.36 -25.94
C GLY A 721 -26.42 -34.16 -25.91
N ILE A 722 -25.93 -32.91 -26.04
CA ILE A 722 -26.75 -31.69 -26.08
C ILE A 722 -26.53 -30.96 -27.41
N ASN A 723 -27.58 -30.76 -28.21
CA ASN A 723 -27.50 -30.27 -29.59
C ASN A 723 -27.56 -28.73 -29.75
N TYR A 724 -27.27 -27.97 -28.69
CA TYR A 724 -27.33 -26.49 -28.74
C TYR A 724 -25.98 -25.86 -29.08
N ARG A 725 -25.76 -25.50 -30.36
CA ARG A 725 -24.63 -24.66 -30.78
C ARG A 725 -25.12 -23.26 -31.15
N TYR A 726 -24.73 -22.28 -30.34
CA TYR A 726 -25.03 -20.87 -30.57
C TYR A 726 -23.76 -20.10 -30.91
N VAL A 727 -23.80 -19.31 -31.99
CA VAL A 727 -22.69 -18.45 -32.41
C VAL A 727 -22.75 -17.09 -31.70
N SER A 728 -23.96 -16.60 -31.41
CA SER A 728 -24.21 -15.29 -30.81
C SER A 728 -25.42 -15.32 -29.87
N ILE A 729 -25.53 -14.32 -29.00
CA ILE A 729 -26.71 -14.12 -28.12
C ILE A 729 -27.97 -13.90 -28.97
N TYR A 730 -27.86 -13.16 -30.07
CA TYR A 730 -28.99 -12.92 -30.98
C TYR A 730 -29.44 -14.20 -31.70
N ASP A 731 -28.48 -15.02 -32.12
CA ASP A 731 -28.71 -16.35 -32.69
C ASP A 731 -29.41 -17.28 -31.67
N ALA A 732 -28.93 -17.29 -30.42
CA ALA A 732 -29.59 -18.03 -29.33
C ALA A 732 -31.03 -17.56 -29.06
N LEU A 733 -31.28 -16.24 -29.03
CA LEU A 733 -32.64 -15.68 -28.90
C LEU A 733 -33.54 -16.14 -30.05
N LYS A 734 -33.07 -16.06 -31.30
CA LYS A 734 -33.82 -16.46 -32.49
C LYS A 734 -34.13 -17.96 -32.49
N GLN A 735 -33.14 -18.81 -32.17
CA GLN A 735 -33.33 -20.26 -32.09
C GLN A 735 -34.29 -20.67 -30.97
N ILE A 736 -34.20 -20.07 -29.77
CA ILE A 736 -35.12 -20.35 -28.67
C ILE A 736 -36.56 -19.95 -29.05
N LEU A 737 -36.75 -18.78 -29.67
CA LEU A 737 -38.06 -18.32 -30.10
C LEU A 737 -38.65 -19.21 -31.22
N ALA A 738 -37.85 -19.60 -32.21
CA ALA A 738 -38.28 -20.48 -33.30
C ALA A 738 -38.58 -21.92 -32.84
N GLN A 739 -37.83 -22.45 -31.87
CA GLN A 739 -38.04 -23.81 -31.37
C GLN A 739 -39.09 -23.87 -30.26
N GLN A 740 -39.02 -23.03 -29.24
CA GLN A 740 -39.77 -23.18 -27.98
C GLN A 740 -40.78 -22.04 -27.73
N GLY A 741 -40.80 -21.03 -28.59
CA GLY A 741 -41.63 -19.84 -28.43
C GLY A 741 -41.29 -19.01 -27.19
N TRP A 742 -42.11 -18.01 -26.89
CA TRP A 742 -41.94 -17.14 -25.73
C TRP A 742 -41.87 -17.89 -24.39
N LYS A 743 -42.55 -19.04 -24.27
CA LYS A 743 -42.51 -19.88 -23.06
C LYS A 743 -41.13 -20.53 -22.82
N GLY A 744 -40.28 -20.66 -23.85
CA GLY A 744 -38.90 -21.15 -23.72
C GLY A 744 -38.03 -20.28 -22.81
N PHE A 745 -38.21 -18.95 -22.87
CA PHE A 745 -37.44 -18.00 -22.05
C PHE A 745 -37.78 -18.01 -20.56
N TYR A 746 -38.84 -18.70 -20.15
CA TYR A 746 -39.32 -18.75 -18.76
C TYR A 746 -39.28 -20.16 -18.14
N GLN A 747 -38.63 -21.11 -18.80
CA GLN A 747 -38.47 -22.48 -18.29
C GLN A 747 -37.69 -22.50 -16.96
N GLY A 748 -38.25 -23.16 -15.95
CA GLY A 748 -37.67 -23.21 -14.60
C GLY A 748 -37.95 -21.98 -13.71
N LEU A 749 -38.71 -20.98 -14.18
CA LEU A 749 -39.05 -19.80 -13.37
C LEU A 749 -39.77 -20.19 -12.07
N LEU A 750 -40.74 -21.11 -12.13
CA LEU A 750 -41.50 -21.54 -10.95
C LEU A 750 -40.60 -22.21 -9.88
N PRO A 751 -39.75 -23.21 -10.19
CA PRO A 751 -38.70 -23.68 -9.27
C PRO A 751 -37.80 -22.55 -8.73
N ASN A 752 -37.48 -21.55 -9.56
CA ASN A 752 -36.62 -20.44 -9.19
C ASN A 752 -37.29 -19.44 -8.22
N LEU A 753 -38.61 -19.28 -8.26
CA LEU A 753 -39.39 -18.46 -7.33
C LEU A 753 -39.66 -19.22 -6.02
N LEU A 754 -40.06 -20.49 -6.10
CA LEU A 754 -40.36 -21.32 -4.94
C LEU A 754 -39.17 -21.51 -3.98
N LYS A 755 -37.93 -21.47 -4.49
CA LYS A 755 -36.73 -21.54 -3.63
C LYS A 755 -36.41 -20.24 -2.87
N VAL A 756 -36.99 -19.08 -3.24
CA VAL A 756 -36.61 -17.78 -2.65
C VAL A 756 -36.93 -17.73 -1.17
N ILE A 757 -38.17 -18.06 -0.80
CA ILE A 757 -38.64 -18.01 0.60
C ILE A 757 -37.87 -19.01 1.49
N PRO A 758 -37.72 -20.31 1.14
CA PRO A 758 -36.89 -21.24 1.91
C PRO A 758 -35.42 -20.81 1.99
N SER A 759 -34.84 -20.27 0.90
CA SER A 759 -33.45 -19.81 0.91
C SER A 759 -33.25 -18.64 1.88
N MET A 760 -34.14 -17.63 1.85
CA MET A 760 -34.05 -16.47 2.74
C MET A 760 -34.30 -16.85 4.21
N GLY A 761 -35.36 -17.62 4.49
CA GLY A 761 -35.69 -18.04 5.86
C GLY A 761 -34.59 -18.89 6.49
N THR A 762 -34.08 -19.90 5.77
CA THR A 762 -32.98 -20.73 6.28
C THR A 762 -31.65 -19.98 6.37
N SER A 763 -31.36 -19.05 5.45
CA SER A 763 -30.16 -18.21 5.56
C SER A 763 -30.21 -17.31 6.79
N TRP A 764 -31.36 -16.72 7.10
CA TRP A 764 -31.51 -15.85 8.27
C TRP A 764 -31.41 -16.65 9.57
N LEU A 765 -32.20 -17.73 9.71
CA LEU A 765 -32.15 -18.62 10.88
C LEU A 765 -30.75 -19.20 11.11
N SER A 766 -30.07 -19.66 10.05
CA SER A 766 -28.71 -20.20 10.16
C SER A 766 -27.68 -19.13 10.49
N TYR A 767 -27.89 -17.88 10.04
CA TYR A 767 -27.01 -16.76 10.39
C TYR A 767 -27.12 -16.43 11.87
N GLU A 768 -28.33 -16.37 12.43
CA GLU A 768 -28.55 -16.12 13.85
C GLU A 768 -27.99 -17.26 14.70
N ILE A 769 -28.39 -18.51 14.45
CA ILE A 769 -27.86 -19.68 15.19
C ILE A 769 -26.32 -19.76 15.11
N SER A 770 -25.72 -19.56 13.94
CA SER A 770 -24.25 -19.58 13.80
C SER A 770 -23.58 -18.41 14.52
N LYS A 771 -24.19 -17.21 14.46
CA LYS A 771 -23.68 -16.01 15.12
C LYS A 771 -23.75 -16.18 16.63
N ASP A 772 -24.84 -16.71 17.17
CA ASP A 772 -25.01 -16.95 18.60
C ASP A 772 -24.02 -18.03 19.07
N PHE A 773 -23.93 -19.16 18.35
CA PHE A 773 -22.95 -20.21 18.62
C PHE A 773 -21.50 -19.69 18.63
N PHE A 774 -21.05 -18.97 17.59
CA PHE A 774 -19.70 -18.39 17.59
C PHE A 774 -19.53 -17.29 18.64
N SER A 775 -20.58 -16.54 18.98
CA SER A 775 -20.54 -15.54 20.06
C SER A 775 -20.51 -16.17 21.46
N GLU A 776 -20.95 -17.42 21.62
CA GLU A 776 -20.76 -18.20 22.85
C GLU A 776 -19.37 -18.85 22.88
N VAL A 777 -18.94 -19.49 21.79
CA VAL A 777 -17.61 -20.14 21.69
C VAL A 777 -16.46 -19.15 21.88
N ILE A 778 -16.63 -17.88 21.54
CA ILE A 778 -15.62 -16.80 21.72
C ILE A 778 -15.70 -16.14 23.11
N LYS A 779 -16.71 -16.46 23.94
CA LYS A 779 -16.80 -16.04 25.35
C LYS A 779 -16.13 -17.02 26.32
N TYR A 780 -15.91 -18.26 25.89
CA TYR A 780 -15.14 -19.29 26.60
C TYR A 780 -13.66 -19.25 26.21
#